data_AF-A0A534UVI3-F1
#
_entry.id   AF-A0A534UVI3-F1
#
_cell.length_a   1.000
_cell.length_b   1.000
_cell.length_c   1.000
_cell.angle_alpha   90.00
_cell.angle_beta   90.00
_cell.angle_gamma   90.00
#
_symmetry.space_group_name_H-M   'P 1'
#
loop_
_entity.id
_entity.type
_entity.pdbx_description
1 polymer ?
#
loop_
_entity_poly.entity_id
_entity_poly.type
_entity_poly.pdbx_seq_one_letter_code
_entity_poly.pdbx_strand_id
1 'polypeptide(L)'
;MNVPKGFLWSAVQAGIKPNRKDVALVYSESPCAAAACFTRNLAKAAPVLDAEKRLPAEGIRAVVVNSGNANALTGPEGLEDVKTVCEAVSKQLRIPAGAVLSASTGVIGVRLPAHKIVAAMPALIASLKADPLPAAEAIMTTDTRMKLAARTVRIGGKEVTLTCICKGSGMIAPSLATMIAVVATDCAVKPNILASALQQAMRRSFNALTVDGDMSTNDCVFALANGAAGNAPIADPGAALDAFSAALDDLCRQMAKEIAADGEGATKLLDITVEGAPEEEIALDLAKACAGSSLVKAAIFGADPNWGRVLASIGARAGTAGYPIEPADARVSVQDVAVYDRAPLAYDASVLKARMREPEVRVVVDLRRGESKAQAWGCDLSYDYVKINADYTSLIVTMPDGGVAKDDRLSNYSPTFKVKLLVDALGYIQKFSGTRCVIKYGGAAMVKESLKRLFCEDIRLLRAVGLRPVVVHGGGPEITRTLEKLGGKAEFVDGQRVTNAADVKVVEMVLTGSVNTELVTLLNGNGSALAVGVSGKDGGLIRARKLVQEGRDLGQVGEVTQVNRDFLEMLLQQGYVPVVSPVGLGEDGQSYNINADNVAAEVAVAIGAQKLIYLSDVPGILKAGELIGQLTGADLRALIDDGTIKGGMKAKARSILKVLSAGVQSVHLLDGRVPHSIIGELFTDNGVGSWIRA
;
A
#
# COMPACT_ATOMS: atom_id res chain seq x y z
N MET A 1 16.26 15.37 -3.94
CA MET A 1 16.26 15.96 -2.58
C MET A 1 17.69 16.31 -2.23
N ASN A 2 17.94 17.47 -1.59
CA ASN A 2 19.29 17.82 -1.12
C ASN A 2 19.66 16.94 0.07
N VAL A 3 20.93 16.55 0.12
CA VAL A 3 21.46 15.58 1.06
C VAL A 3 22.71 16.19 1.70
N PRO A 4 22.86 16.20 3.04
CA PRO A 4 24.02 16.79 3.70
C PRO A 4 25.29 16.05 3.31
N LYS A 5 26.37 16.81 3.08
CA LYS A 5 27.67 16.25 2.71
C LYS A 5 28.16 15.28 3.79
N GLY A 6 28.77 14.18 3.38
CA GLY A 6 29.37 13.21 4.31
C GLY A 6 28.35 12.36 5.08
N PHE A 7 27.08 12.30 4.65
CA PHE A 7 26.11 11.33 5.14
C PHE A 7 25.74 10.33 4.04
N LEU A 8 25.45 9.10 4.47
CA LEU A 8 25.00 7.97 3.66
C LEU A 8 23.85 7.28 4.39
N TRP A 9 22.96 6.66 3.60
CA TRP A 9 21.78 5.97 4.08
C TRP A 9 21.69 4.62 3.40
N SER A 10 21.13 3.65 4.11
CA SER A 10 20.79 2.35 3.54
C SER A 10 19.61 1.73 4.24
N ALA A 11 19.07 0.69 3.62
CA ALA A 11 18.04 -0.13 4.22
C ALA A 11 18.01 -1.53 3.61
N VAL A 12 17.60 -2.51 4.41
CA VAL A 12 17.43 -3.90 4.01
C VAL A 12 16.18 -4.52 4.63
N GLN A 13 15.78 -5.65 4.06
CA GLN A 13 14.84 -6.57 4.68
C GLN A 13 15.64 -7.61 5.49
N ALA A 14 15.68 -7.44 6.81
CA ALA A 14 16.21 -8.42 7.75
C ALA A 14 15.20 -9.52 8.09
N GLY A 15 13.91 -9.32 7.79
CA GLY A 15 12.86 -10.31 8.03
C GLY A 15 12.25 -10.22 9.42
N ILE A 16 12.25 -9.02 10.02
CA ILE A 16 11.41 -8.66 11.15
C ILE A 16 9.97 -8.47 10.67
N LYS A 17 9.78 -7.78 9.53
CA LYS A 17 8.50 -7.66 8.82
C LYS A 17 8.49 -8.54 7.57
N PRO A 18 7.32 -9.04 7.12
CA PRO A 18 7.22 -9.86 5.93
C PRO A 18 7.30 -9.00 4.66
N ASN A 19 8.14 -9.40 3.70
CA ASN A 19 8.23 -8.82 2.34
C ASN A 19 8.40 -7.28 2.29
N ARG A 20 9.02 -6.68 3.30
CA ARG A 20 9.29 -5.23 3.37
C ARG A 20 10.63 -4.96 4.01
N LYS A 21 11.27 -3.85 3.65
CA LYS A 21 12.44 -3.36 4.38
C LYS A 21 12.05 -3.00 5.81
N ASP A 22 12.92 -3.32 6.75
CA ASP A 22 12.63 -3.25 8.18
C ASP A 22 13.86 -2.88 9.04
N VAL A 23 15.01 -2.68 8.40
CA VAL A 23 16.21 -2.12 9.03
C VAL A 23 16.77 -1.00 8.16
N ALA A 24 16.96 0.17 8.74
CA ALA A 24 17.58 1.34 8.14
C ALA A 24 18.88 1.70 8.86
N LEU A 25 19.80 2.35 8.14
CA LEU A 25 21.02 2.92 8.70
C LEU A 25 21.20 4.34 8.17
N VAL A 26 21.43 5.29 9.08
CA VAL A 26 21.93 6.64 8.78
C VAL A 26 23.36 6.71 9.27
N TYR A 27 24.32 6.98 8.39
CA TYR A 27 25.75 6.94 8.68
C TYR A 27 26.43 8.24 8.23
N SER A 28 27.32 8.77 9.07
CA SER A 28 28.22 9.85 8.69
C SER A 28 29.66 9.37 8.53
N GLU A 29 30.29 9.81 7.44
CA GLU A 29 31.70 9.60 7.13
C GLU A 29 32.65 10.31 8.10
N SER A 30 32.15 11.30 8.87
CA SER A 30 32.90 12.01 9.89
C SER A 30 32.20 11.95 11.26
N PRO A 31 32.95 12.10 12.38
CA PRO A 31 32.37 12.28 13.70
C PRO A 31 31.34 13.41 13.75
N CYS A 32 30.17 13.15 14.34
CA CYS A 32 29.12 14.15 14.52
C CYS A 32 29.12 14.73 15.94
N ALA A 33 28.76 16.00 16.07
CA ALA A 33 28.02 16.45 17.24
C ALA A 33 26.62 15.84 17.18
N ALA A 34 26.17 15.25 18.27
CA ALA A 34 24.90 14.56 18.34
C ALA A 34 24.07 14.99 19.54
N ALA A 35 22.77 15.15 19.31
CA ALA A 35 21.79 15.41 20.34
C ALA A 35 20.51 14.61 20.06
N ALA A 36 19.68 14.44 21.09
CA ALA A 36 18.37 13.84 20.91
C ALA A 36 17.35 14.37 21.92
N CYS A 37 16.08 14.18 21.59
CA CYS A 37 14.94 14.34 22.48
C CYS A 37 14.20 12.99 22.57
N PHE A 38 13.83 12.57 23.78
CA PHE A 38 13.30 11.24 24.06
C PHE A 38 11.92 11.27 24.74
N THR A 39 11.14 10.19 24.59
CA THR A 39 9.88 10.00 25.31
C THR A 39 10.02 10.25 26.81
N ARG A 40 8.96 10.80 27.42
CA ARG A 40 8.80 10.92 28.88
C ARG A 40 8.02 9.78 29.49
N ASN A 41 7.57 8.81 28.69
CA ASN A 41 6.94 7.59 29.19
C ASN A 41 7.91 6.86 30.13
N LEU A 42 7.40 6.35 31.25
CA LEU A 42 8.23 5.65 32.25
C LEU A 42 8.59 4.22 31.81
N ALA A 43 7.81 3.63 30.91
CA ALA A 43 8.07 2.32 30.30
C ALA A 43 9.04 2.41 29.12
N LYS A 44 10.13 3.18 29.23
CA LYS A 44 11.09 3.43 28.15
C LYS A 44 11.64 2.13 27.55
N ALA A 45 11.69 2.09 26.23
CA ALA A 45 12.28 0.97 25.51
C ALA A 45 13.79 0.88 25.71
N ALA A 46 14.36 -0.32 25.53
CA ALA A 46 15.79 -0.55 25.65
C ALA A 46 16.67 0.40 24.81
N PRO A 47 16.39 0.66 23.51
CA PRO A 47 17.20 1.61 22.72
C PRO A 47 17.12 3.05 23.24
N VAL A 48 15.99 3.47 23.81
CA VAL A 48 15.84 4.81 24.42
C VAL A 48 16.72 4.93 25.66
N LEU A 49 16.65 3.94 26.56
CA LEU A 49 17.45 3.90 27.78
C LEU A 49 18.97 3.92 27.51
N ASP A 50 19.39 3.30 26.42
CA ASP A 50 20.79 3.25 26.00
C ASP A 50 21.25 4.57 25.35
N ALA A 51 20.44 5.16 24.47
CA ALA A 51 20.78 6.43 23.81
C ALA A 51 20.74 7.63 24.76
N GLU A 52 19.79 7.67 25.70
CA GLU A 52 19.61 8.79 26.64
C GLU A 52 20.82 8.97 27.58
N LYS A 53 21.50 7.88 27.95
CA LYS A 53 22.72 7.94 28.77
C LYS A 53 23.93 8.51 28.03
N ARG A 54 23.87 8.55 26.70
CA ARG A 54 25.01 8.85 25.83
C ARG A 54 24.89 10.21 25.14
N LEU A 55 23.73 10.85 25.17
CA LEU A 55 23.48 12.11 24.47
C LEU A 55 23.17 13.26 25.43
N PRO A 56 23.62 14.49 25.12
CA PRO A 56 24.38 14.90 23.93
C PRO A 56 25.85 14.44 23.96
N ALA A 57 26.47 14.24 22.79
CA ALA A 57 27.86 13.80 22.67
C ALA A 57 28.55 14.24 21.37
N GLU A 58 29.87 14.09 21.33
CA GLU A 58 30.68 14.12 20.12
C GLU A 58 31.10 12.69 19.74
N GLY A 59 31.37 12.45 18.46
CA GLY A 59 31.90 11.17 17.99
C GLY A 59 30.87 10.15 17.54
N ILE A 60 29.57 10.45 17.65
CA ILE A 60 28.52 9.61 17.06
C ILE A 60 28.64 9.64 15.54
N ARG A 61 28.42 8.49 14.89
CA ARG A 61 28.55 8.34 13.44
C ARG A 61 27.40 7.57 12.81
N ALA A 62 26.61 6.82 13.57
CA ALA A 62 25.54 6.01 13.00
C ALA A 62 24.30 5.95 13.90
N VAL A 63 23.12 5.92 13.27
CA VAL A 63 21.85 5.54 13.89
C VAL A 63 21.27 4.38 13.08
N VAL A 64 21.15 3.21 13.70
CA VAL A 64 20.47 2.05 13.12
C VAL A 64 19.04 1.98 13.63
N VAL A 65 18.07 1.88 12.72
CA VAL A 65 16.65 1.89 13.07
C VAL A 65 15.99 0.60 12.58
N ASN A 66 15.32 -0.13 13.44
CA ASN A 66 14.49 -1.27 13.05
C ASN A 66 12.99 -0.95 13.19
N SER A 67 12.16 -1.57 12.34
CA SER A 67 10.70 -1.50 12.43
C SER A 67 10.05 -2.88 12.49
N GLY A 68 8.87 -2.96 13.10
CA GLY A 68 8.13 -4.21 13.35
C GLY A 68 8.29 -4.75 14.77
N ASN A 69 9.31 -4.32 15.51
CA ASN A 69 9.55 -4.69 16.90
C ASN A 69 10.10 -3.49 17.68
N ALA A 70 9.45 -3.12 18.79
CA ALA A 70 9.82 -1.94 19.58
C ALA A 70 10.97 -2.19 20.58
N ASN A 71 11.29 -3.45 20.90
CA ASN A 71 12.23 -3.80 21.97
C ASN A 71 11.95 -3.02 23.27
N ALA A 72 10.67 -2.93 23.61
CA ALA A 72 10.16 -2.22 24.79
C ALA A 72 9.64 -3.23 25.81
N LEU A 73 9.90 -2.98 27.09
CA LEU A 73 9.53 -3.88 28.20
C LEU A 73 10.10 -5.31 28.03
N THR A 74 11.35 -5.40 27.61
CA THR A 74 12.05 -6.65 27.25
C THR A 74 13.12 -7.09 28.25
N GLY A 75 13.19 -6.45 29.43
CA GLY A 75 14.17 -6.78 30.48
C GLY A 75 15.61 -6.38 30.15
N PRO A 76 16.57 -6.77 31.00
CA PRO A 76 18.01 -6.53 30.78
C PRO A 76 18.51 -7.04 29.42
N GLU A 77 17.96 -8.14 28.95
CA GLU A 77 18.36 -8.75 27.70
C GLU A 77 17.93 -7.94 26.47
N GLY A 78 16.91 -7.08 26.59
CA GLY A 78 16.60 -6.09 25.56
C GLY A 78 17.73 -5.08 25.33
N LEU A 79 18.48 -4.73 26.39
CA LEU A 79 19.69 -3.89 26.28
C LEU A 79 20.86 -4.66 25.67
N GLU A 80 20.95 -5.97 25.92
CA GLU A 80 21.93 -6.85 25.27
C GLU A 80 21.67 -6.95 23.75
N ASP A 81 20.40 -7.01 23.34
CA ASP A 81 20.02 -6.98 21.93
C ASP A 81 20.47 -5.67 21.27
N VAL A 82 20.25 -4.52 21.94
CA VAL A 82 20.73 -3.20 21.48
C VAL A 82 22.25 -3.20 21.31
N LYS A 83 22.98 -3.67 22.32
CA LYS A 83 24.44 -3.78 22.28
C LYS A 83 24.91 -4.63 21.10
N THR A 84 24.30 -5.80 20.91
CA THR A 84 24.63 -6.74 19.83
C THR A 84 24.49 -6.09 18.45
N VAL A 85 23.39 -5.38 18.22
CA VAL A 85 23.14 -4.69 16.94
C VAL A 85 24.14 -3.55 16.74
N CYS A 86 24.38 -2.71 17.76
CA CYS A 86 25.33 -1.60 17.69
C CYS A 86 26.77 -2.09 17.43
N GLU A 87 27.21 -3.16 18.08
CA GLU A 87 28.52 -3.77 17.87
C GLU A 87 28.69 -4.33 16.45
N ALA A 88 27.65 -4.93 15.88
CA ALA A 88 27.67 -5.42 14.51
C ALA A 88 27.84 -4.28 13.48
N VAL A 89 27.13 -3.16 13.67
CA VAL A 89 27.31 -1.95 12.85
C VAL A 89 28.74 -1.40 13.01
N SER A 90 29.20 -1.26 14.25
CA SER A 90 30.54 -0.74 14.58
C SER A 90 31.63 -1.56 13.91
N LYS A 91 31.58 -2.89 14.01
CA LYS A 91 32.56 -3.81 13.41
C LYS A 91 32.55 -3.72 11.88
N GLN A 92 31.37 -3.70 11.26
CA GLN A 92 31.25 -3.70 9.82
C GLN A 92 31.71 -2.37 9.20
N LEU A 93 31.43 -1.24 9.86
CA LEU A 93 31.86 0.10 9.45
C LEU A 93 33.27 0.48 9.92
N ARG A 94 33.88 -0.33 10.81
CA ARG A 94 35.19 -0.06 11.45
C ARG A 94 35.20 1.29 12.18
N ILE A 95 34.15 1.56 12.94
CA ILE A 95 33.99 2.75 13.78
C ILE A 95 33.94 2.36 15.27
N PRO A 96 34.23 3.28 16.21
CA PRO A 96 34.14 2.97 17.64
C PRO A 96 32.74 2.47 18.04
N ALA A 97 32.66 1.51 18.96
CA ALA A 97 31.39 0.96 19.42
C ALA A 97 30.45 2.04 20.00
N GLY A 98 31.02 3.00 20.73
CA GLY A 98 30.26 4.14 21.28
C GLY A 98 29.72 5.11 20.22
N ALA A 99 30.13 5.00 18.95
CA ALA A 99 29.70 5.87 17.87
C ALA A 99 28.36 5.45 17.22
N VAL A 100 27.75 4.35 17.67
CA VAL A 100 26.51 3.81 17.10
C VAL A 100 25.36 3.94 18.10
N LEU A 101 24.27 4.58 17.66
CA LEU A 101 22.99 4.63 18.34
C LEU A 101 21.99 3.69 17.67
N SER A 102 20.97 3.25 18.40
CA SER A 102 19.88 2.46 17.84
C SER A 102 18.51 3.06 18.17
N ALA A 103 17.52 2.73 17.35
CA ALA A 103 16.11 3.01 17.59
C ALA A 103 15.25 1.86 17.09
N SER A 104 14.12 1.62 17.76
CA SER A 104 13.23 0.49 17.47
C SER A 104 11.78 0.94 17.52
N THR A 105 10.91 0.36 16.70
CA THR A 105 9.46 0.66 16.70
C THR A 105 8.66 -0.54 16.24
N GLY A 106 7.49 -0.79 16.83
CA GLY A 106 6.62 -1.91 16.50
C GLY A 106 6.03 -2.54 17.76
N VAL A 107 5.92 -3.88 17.78
CA VAL A 107 5.29 -4.62 18.88
C VAL A 107 6.10 -4.49 20.19
N ILE A 108 5.40 -4.24 21.30
CA ILE A 108 5.95 -4.15 22.68
C ILE A 108 5.94 -5.53 23.34
N GLY A 109 6.88 -5.79 24.27
CA GLY A 109 6.92 -7.04 25.04
C GLY A 109 7.49 -8.24 24.28
N VAL A 110 8.11 -8.00 23.12
CA VAL A 110 8.75 -9.02 22.30
C VAL A 110 10.23 -8.69 22.14
N ARG A 111 11.11 -9.65 22.46
CA ARG A 111 12.55 -9.52 22.29
C ARG A 111 12.90 -9.20 20.83
N LEU A 112 13.90 -8.34 20.62
CA LEU A 112 14.35 -7.99 19.28
C LEU A 112 15.03 -9.22 18.65
N PRO A 113 14.66 -9.65 17.43
CA PRO A 113 15.40 -10.70 16.73
C PRO A 113 16.76 -10.18 16.22
N ALA A 114 17.66 -9.80 17.13
CA ALA A 114 18.95 -9.17 16.83
C ALA A 114 19.79 -10.00 15.85
N HIS A 115 19.72 -11.33 15.93
CA HIS A 115 20.40 -12.25 15.01
C HIS A 115 20.03 -12.01 13.53
N LYS A 116 18.78 -11.66 13.23
CA LYS A 116 18.34 -11.33 11.86
C LYS A 116 18.98 -10.04 11.35
N ILE A 117 19.05 -9.02 12.22
CA ILE A 117 19.69 -7.73 11.89
C ILE A 117 21.19 -7.92 11.66
N VAL A 118 21.85 -8.70 12.53
CA VAL A 118 23.28 -9.03 12.38
C VAL A 118 23.53 -9.79 11.09
N ALA A 119 22.70 -10.76 10.73
CA ALA A 119 22.83 -11.51 9.49
C ALA A 119 22.65 -10.64 8.24
N ALA A 120 21.75 -9.63 8.29
CA ALA A 120 21.53 -8.70 7.19
C ALA A 120 22.57 -7.56 7.12
N MET A 121 23.44 -7.43 8.12
CA MET A 121 24.40 -6.33 8.25
C MET A 121 25.32 -6.14 7.02
N PRO A 122 25.89 -7.20 6.41
CA PRO A 122 26.74 -7.03 5.23
C PRO A 122 26.01 -6.35 4.06
N ALA A 123 24.75 -6.74 3.81
CA ALA A 123 23.92 -6.14 2.77
C ALA A 123 23.51 -4.70 3.11
N LEU A 124 23.27 -4.41 4.40
CA LEU A 124 22.94 -3.07 4.88
C LEU A 124 24.10 -2.09 4.64
N ILE A 125 25.33 -2.48 4.93
CA ILE A 125 26.50 -1.62 4.70
C ILE A 125 26.82 -1.51 3.21
N ALA A 126 26.71 -2.61 2.44
CA ALA A 126 26.98 -2.59 0.99
C ALA A 126 26.02 -1.69 0.19
N SER A 127 24.85 -1.36 0.76
CA SER A 127 23.83 -0.52 0.12
C SER A 127 23.86 0.95 0.55
N LEU A 128 24.88 1.38 1.30
CA LEU A 128 25.07 2.78 1.70
C LEU A 128 25.25 3.69 0.48
N LYS A 129 24.42 4.72 0.40
CA LYS A 129 24.48 5.75 -0.65
C LYS A 129 23.92 7.08 -0.14
N ALA A 130 24.21 8.17 -0.83
CA ALA A 130 23.67 9.50 -0.53
C ALA A 130 22.20 9.65 -0.97
N ASP A 131 21.32 8.77 -0.47
CA ASP A 131 19.89 8.74 -0.80
C ASP A 131 19.06 8.28 0.42
N PRO A 132 18.29 9.16 1.08
CA PRO A 132 17.53 8.83 2.28
C PRO A 132 16.25 8.00 2.02
N LEU A 133 15.80 7.86 0.78
CA LEU A 133 14.51 7.23 0.46
C LEU A 133 14.38 5.78 0.99
N PRO A 134 15.38 4.88 0.78
CA PRO A 134 15.26 3.52 1.28
C PRO A 134 15.19 3.45 2.82
N ALA A 135 15.90 4.35 3.51
CA ALA A 135 15.87 4.42 4.97
C ALA A 135 14.49 4.91 5.47
N ALA A 136 13.91 5.93 4.82
CA ALA A 136 12.57 6.40 5.13
C ALA A 136 11.50 5.30 4.95
N GLU A 137 11.59 4.49 3.89
CA GLU A 137 10.72 3.34 3.65
C GLU A 137 10.83 2.30 4.78
N ALA A 138 12.06 1.97 5.19
CA ALA A 138 12.31 0.87 6.11
C ALA A 138 11.88 1.15 7.56
N ILE A 139 11.82 2.40 7.98
CA ILE A 139 11.40 2.78 9.33
C ILE A 139 9.88 2.80 9.52
N MET A 140 9.09 2.76 8.44
CA MET A 140 7.62 2.76 8.49
C MET A 140 7.04 1.52 9.18
N THR A 141 5.91 1.69 9.88
CA THR A 141 5.09 0.58 10.40
C THR A 141 3.68 0.64 9.81
N THR A 142 2.78 1.39 10.46
CA THR A 142 1.39 1.62 10.08
C THR A 142 1.24 2.89 9.23
N ASP A 143 2.34 3.60 9.01
CA ASP A 143 2.46 4.72 8.08
C ASP A 143 1.96 4.34 6.68
N THR A 144 1.21 5.22 6.02
CA THR A 144 0.74 5.00 4.64
C THR A 144 1.68 5.59 3.59
N ARG A 145 2.55 6.52 4.01
CA ARG A 145 3.54 7.18 3.15
C ARG A 145 4.85 7.46 3.88
N MET A 146 5.93 7.51 3.11
CA MET A 146 7.24 7.94 3.60
C MET A 146 7.20 9.43 3.96
N LYS A 147 7.88 9.79 5.05
CA LYS A 147 7.98 11.17 5.54
C LYS A 147 9.44 11.59 5.56
N LEU A 148 9.79 12.51 4.69
CA LEU A 148 11.15 13.02 4.55
C LEU A 148 11.16 14.41 3.93
N ALA A 149 12.07 15.26 4.41
CA ALA A 149 12.24 16.61 3.91
C ALA A 149 13.67 17.10 4.08
N ALA A 150 14.03 18.16 3.35
CA ALA A 150 15.31 18.82 3.48
C ALA A 150 15.16 20.35 3.52
N ARG A 151 16.15 21.03 4.11
CA ARG A 151 16.32 22.48 4.11
C ARG A 151 17.76 22.82 3.77
N THR A 152 17.94 23.95 3.09
CA THR A 152 19.26 24.51 2.80
C THR A 152 19.29 25.94 3.33
N VAL A 153 20.32 26.29 4.08
CA VAL A 153 20.48 27.59 4.74
C VAL A 153 21.93 28.07 4.63
N ARG A 154 22.15 29.39 4.59
CA ARG A 154 23.51 29.95 4.59
C ARG A 154 23.94 30.28 6.01
N ILE A 155 25.05 29.70 6.46
CA ILE A 155 25.64 29.91 7.79
C ILE A 155 27.11 30.26 7.62
N GLY A 156 27.52 31.45 8.07
CA GLY A 156 28.91 31.91 7.92
C GLY A 156 29.37 31.94 6.46
N GLY A 157 28.49 32.27 5.52
CA GLY A 157 28.76 32.29 4.08
C GLY A 157 28.78 30.92 3.39
N LYS A 158 28.70 29.82 4.14
CA LYS A 158 28.63 28.45 3.62
C LYS A 158 27.20 27.97 3.48
N GLU A 159 26.96 27.15 2.48
CA GLU A 159 25.69 26.46 2.30
C GLU A 159 25.66 25.21 3.20
N VAL A 160 24.66 25.13 4.07
CA VAL A 160 24.42 24.05 5.01
C VAL A 160 23.11 23.37 4.64
N THR A 161 23.07 22.05 4.70
CA THR A 161 21.89 21.23 4.42
C THR A 161 21.46 20.49 5.68
N LEU A 162 20.14 20.42 5.90
CA LEU A 162 19.49 19.58 6.91
C LEU A 162 18.55 18.63 6.17
N THR A 163 18.59 17.34 6.48
CA THR A 163 17.65 16.33 5.96
C THR A 163 17.06 15.56 7.12
N CYS A 164 15.75 15.37 7.13
CA CYS A 164 15.04 14.57 8.12
C CYS A 164 14.33 13.41 7.43
N ILE A 165 14.42 12.22 8.02
CA ILE A 165 13.46 11.13 7.81
C ILE A 165 12.69 10.93 9.11
N CYS A 166 11.39 10.67 9.03
CA CYS A 166 10.62 10.31 10.21
C CYS A 166 9.55 9.25 9.93
N LYS A 167 8.99 8.70 11.00
CA LYS A 167 7.86 7.78 10.99
C LYS A 167 6.96 8.04 12.18
N GLY A 168 5.72 7.60 12.08
CA GLY A 168 4.68 7.77 13.10
C GLY A 168 3.32 7.97 12.44
N SER A 169 2.30 7.30 12.98
CA SER A 169 0.91 7.36 12.51
C SER A 169 -0.09 6.95 13.60
N GLY A 170 0.30 6.12 14.56
CA GLY A 170 -0.48 5.77 15.75
C GLY A 170 0.39 5.69 17.00
N MET A 171 -0.28 5.69 18.16
CA MET A 171 0.29 5.93 19.49
C MET A 171 1.02 7.28 19.55
N ILE A 172 0.37 8.35 19.13
CA ILE A 172 0.94 9.70 19.07
C ILE A 172 0.22 10.65 20.04
N ALA A 173 0.78 10.89 21.23
CA ALA A 173 0.46 12.06 22.04
C ALA A 173 1.70 12.67 22.69
N PRO A 174 2.27 13.68 22.06
CA PRO A 174 3.53 14.23 22.50
C PRO A 174 3.42 14.90 23.86
N SER A 175 4.18 14.40 24.81
CA SER A 175 5.39 15.11 25.23
C SER A 175 6.59 14.36 24.62
N LEU A 176 6.65 14.39 23.27
CA LEU A 176 7.26 13.41 22.34
C LEU A 176 6.44 12.11 22.27
N ALA A 177 5.84 11.83 21.11
CA ALA A 177 4.83 10.79 20.73
C ALA A 177 5.43 9.64 19.89
N THR A 178 4.80 8.45 19.66
CA THR A 178 5.36 7.26 18.89
C THR A 178 5.99 7.61 17.56
N MET A 179 7.19 8.16 17.61
CA MET A 179 7.88 8.68 16.46
C MET A 179 9.37 8.46 16.58
N ILE A 180 9.94 8.07 15.44
CA ILE A 180 11.38 8.08 15.25
C ILE A 180 11.64 9.12 14.18
N ALA A 181 12.50 10.07 14.48
CA ALA A 181 13.04 11.01 13.49
C ALA A 181 14.56 11.05 13.58
N VAL A 182 15.21 11.13 12.41
CA VAL A 182 16.65 11.31 12.31
C VAL A 182 16.91 12.52 11.43
N VAL A 183 17.38 13.60 12.04
CA VAL A 183 17.86 14.81 11.38
C VAL A 183 19.37 14.68 11.17
N ALA A 184 19.81 14.73 9.93
CA ALA A 184 21.22 14.77 9.53
C ALA A 184 21.55 16.14 8.96
N THR A 185 22.70 16.71 9.32
CA THR A 185 23.16 17.99 8.79
C THR A 185 24.67 18.07 8.64
N ASP A 186 25.13 18.74 7.59
CA ASP A 186 26.55 19.03 7.40
C ASP A 186 27.03 20.30 8.13
N CYS A 187 26.17 20.92 8.96
CA CYS A 187 26.52 22.05 9.80
C CYS A 187 27.61 21.71 10.83
N ALA A 188 28.57 22.60 11.03
CA ALA A 188 29.44 22.56 12.20
C ALA A 188 28.76 23.27 13.38
N VAL A 189 28.46 22.54 14.46
CA VAL A 189 27.78 23.04 15.66
C VAL A 189 28.21 22.22 16.88
N LYS A 190 28.36 22.85 18.06
CA LYS A 190 28.70 22.14 19.30
C LYS A 190 27.52 21.30 19.82
N PRO A 191 27.73 20.13 20.45
CA PRO A 191 26.65 19.25 20.91
C PRO A 191 25.62 19.92 21.81
N ASN A 192 26.05 20.74 22.77
CA ASN A 192 25.14 21.42 23.70
C ASN A 192 24.28 22.48 23.00
N ILE A 193 24.82 23.14 21.97
CA ILE A 193 24.08 24.10 21.14
C ILE A 193 23.07 23.37 20.26
N LEU A 194 23.47 22.25 19.66
CA LEU A 194 22.58 21.38 18.88
C LEU A 194 21.43 20.84 19.75
N ALA A 195 21.72 20.43 20.99
CA ALA A 195 20.72 19.96 21.94
C ALA A 195 19.71 21.06 22.31
N SER A 196 20.19 22.27 22.60
CA SER A 196 19.31 23.42 22.89
C SER A 196 18.42 23.78 21.70
N ALA A 197 19.01 23.88 20.49
CA ALA A 197 18.26 24.15 19.26
C ALA A 197 17.21 23.06 18.99
N LEU A 198 17.58 21.79 19.14
CA LEU A 198 16.64 20.67 18.96
C LEU A 198 15.49 20.74 19.97
N GLN A 199 15.77 20.99 21.26
CA GLN A 199 14.72 21.10 22.28
C GLN A 199 13.73 22.23 21.99
N GLN A 200 14.21 23.37 21.49
CA GLN A 200 13.34 24.48 21.08
C GLN A 200 12.48 24.09 19.87
N ALA A 201 13.08 23.47 18.86
CA ALA A 201 12.37 22.97 17.69
C ALA A 201 11.26 21.99 18.09
N MET A 202 11.53 21.08 19.03
CA MET A 202 10.53 20.11 19.51
C MET A 202 9.29 20.79 20.07
N ARG A 203 9.45 21.84 20.90
CA ARG A 203 8.33 22.57 21.53
C ARG A 203 7.32 23.08 20.51
N ARG A 204 7.79 23.56 19.36
CA ARG A 204 6.98 24.16 18.29
C ARG A 204 6.58 23.19 17.17
N SER A 205 7.00 21.93 17.26
CA SER A 205 6.78 20.92 16.21
C SER A 205 6.19 19.63 16.80
N PHE A 206 7.03 18.63 17.04
CA PHE A 206 6.61 17.32 17.50
C PHE A 206 5.94 17.36 18.87
N ASN A 207 6.25 18.30 19.77
CA ASN A 207 5.52 18.45 21.04
C ASN A 207 4.14 19.09 20.90
N ALA A 208 3.84 19.66 19.74
CA ALA A 208 2.57 20.28 19.39
C ALA A 208 1.67 19.37 18.54
N LEU A 209 2.16 18.21 18.14
CA LEU A 209 1.39 17.17 17.45
C LEU A 209 0.47 16.42 18.43
N THR A 210 -0.53 15.66 17.97
CA THR A 210 -1.25 14.57 18.67
C THR A 210 -2.15 13.83 17.67
N VAL A 211 -2.14 12.49 17.67
CA VAL A 211 -3.09 11.67 16.89
C VAL A 211 -4.15 11.10 17.83
N ASP A 212 -3.77 10.37 18.88
CA ASP A 212 -4.70 9.53 19.65
C ASP A 212 -4.68 9.75 21.16
N GLY A 213 -3.76 10.53 21.70
CA GLY A 213 -3.66 10.70 23.16
C GLY A 213 -2.66 9.76 23.83
N ASP A 214 -2.02 8.85 23.10
CA ASP A 214 -1.13 7.83 23.65
C ASP A 214 0.37 8.14 23.43
N MET A 215 1.13 8.33 24.51
CA MET A 215 2.58 8.60 24.46
C MET A 215 3.39 7.29 24.40
N SER A 216 4.33 7.17 23.45
CA SER A 216 5.07 5.92 23.24
C SER A 216 6.08 5.59 24.31
N THR A 217 6.50 4.32 24.31
CA THR A 217 7.71 3.85 24.96
C THR A 217 9.00 4.13 24.17
N ASN A 218 8.93 4.58 22.91
CA ASN A 218 10.05 4.55 21.96
C ASN A 218 10.49 5.90 21.38
N ASP A 219 9.89 7.00 21.81
CA ASP A 219 10.04 8.27 21.07
C ASP A 219 11.44 8.79 21.12
N CYS A 220 11.95 9.10 19.93
CA CYS A 220 13.27 9.63 19.77
C CYS A 220 13.37 10.49 18.51
N VAL A 221 13.90 11.69 18.69
CA VAL A 221 14.34 12.58 17.60
C VAL A 221 15.83 12.76 17.75
N PHE A 222 16.60 12.19 16.82
CA PHE A 222 18.06 12.35 16.76
C PHE A 222 18.43 13.51 15.85
N ALA A 223 19.44 14.28 16.24
CA ALA A 223 20.11 15.25 15.37
C ALA A 223 21.60 14.93 15.31
N LEU A 224 22.14 14.75 14.10
CA LEU A 224 23.55 14.46 13.83
C LEU A 224 24.13 15.57 12.95
N ALA A 225 25.20 16.22 13.41
CA ALA A 225 25.85 17.33 12.72
C ALA A 225 27.35 17.06 12.52
N ASN A 226 27.78 16.86 11.27
CA ASN A 226 29.15 16.37 10.96
C ASN A 226 30.16 17.45 10.56
N GLY A 227 29.73 18.71 10.39
CA GLY A 227 30.62 19.83 10.03
C GLY A 227 31.12 19.89 8.59
N ALA A 228 30.71 18.98 7.70
CA ALA A 228 31.22 18.89 6.32
C ALA A 228 30.87 20.09 5.41
N ALA A 229 29.96 20.98 5.83
CA ALA A 229 29.69 22.25 5.13
C ALA A 229 30.87 23.24 5.23
N GLY A 230 31.74 23.07 6.23
CA GLY A 230 32.93 23.89 6.44
C GLY A 230 32.63 25.30 6.98
N ASN A 231 31.47 25.50 7.62
CA ASN A 231 31.21 26.71 8.41
C ASN A 231 32.01 26.68 9.72
N ALA A 232 32.22 27.85 10.33
CA ALA A 232 32.76 27.90 11.68
C ALA A 232 31.79 27.23 12.66
N PRO A 233 32.26 26.44 13.65
CA PRO A 233 31.40 25.77 14.61
C PRO A 233 30.50 26.76 15.35
N ILE A 234 29.18 26.57 15.28
CA ILE A 234 28.24 27.35 16.08
C ILE A 234 28.42 26.97 17.55
N ALA A 235 28.88 27.94 18.35
CA ALA A 235 29.26 27.75 19.75
C ALA A 235 28.47 28.63 20.72
N ASP A 236 27.94 29.75 20.24
CA ASP A 236 27.32 30.82 21.04
C ASP A 236 26.08 31.36 20.33
N PRO A 237 25.17 32.05 21.06
CA PRO A 237 24.04 32.74 20.45
C PRO A 237 24.47 33.77 19.39
N GLY A 238 23.65 33.94 18.36
CA GLY A 238 23.85 34.90 17.29
C GLY A 238 23.27 34.44 15.96
N ALA A 239 23.46 35.25 14.91
CA ALA A 239 22.80 35.07 13.61
C ALA A 239 23.00 33.67 12.98
N ALA A 240 24.14 33.02 13.23
CA ALA A 240 24.40 31.66 12.75
C ALA A 240 23.49 30.63 13.43
N LEU A 241 23.34 30.73 14.76
CA LEU A 241 22.42 29.88 15.51
C LEU A 241 20.98 30.18 15.13
N ASP A 242 20.61 31.45 15.00
CA ASP A 242 19.24 31.84 14.64
C ASP A 242 18.83 31.28 13.27
N ALA A 243 19.72 31.35 12.28
CA ALA A 243 19.49 30.79 10.95
C ALA A 243 19.39 29.26 10.98
N PHE A 244 20.26 28.59 11.75
CA PHE A 244 20.21 27.14 11.92
C PHE A 244 18.92 26.68 12.60
N SER A 245 18.58 27.30 13.73
CA SER A 245 17.37 26.99 14.51
C SER A 245 16.11 27.25 13.70
N ALA A 246 16.02 28.33 12.92
CA ALA A 246 14.88 28.57 12.04
C ALA A 246 14.69 27.47 10.98
N ALA A 247 15.78 26.99 10.38
CA ALA A 247 15.73 25.90 9.42
C ALA A 247 15.35 24.55 10.06
N LEU A 248 15.85 24.29 11.28
CA LEU A 248 15.51 23.10 12.06
C LEU A 248 14.04 23.12 12.50
N ASP A 249 13.57 24.26 13.02
CA ASP A 249 12.18 24.48 13.44
C ASP A 249 11.21 24.22 12.27
N ASP A 250 11.47 24.82 11.11
CA ASP A 250 10.63 24.65 9.93
C ASP A 250 10.62 23.20 9.42
N LEU A 251 11.78 22.55 9.41
CA LEU A 251 11.91 21.14 9.04
C LEU A 251 11.09 20.24 10.00
N CYS A 252 11.26 20.41 11.30
CA CYS A 252 10.54 19.61 12.29
C CYS A 252 9.02 19.89 12.26
N ARG A 253 8.59 21.14 12.03
CA ARG A 253 7.16 21.49 11.88
C ARG A 253 6.54 20.80 10.68
N GLN A 254 7.22 20.78 9.53
CA GLN A 254 6.76 20.03 8.37
C GLN A 254 6.57 18.55 8.71
N MET A 255 7.56 17.92 9.35
CA MET A 255 7.50 16.51 9.74
C MET A 255 6.36 16.22 10.74
N ALA A 256 6.11 17.11 11.69
CA ALA A 256 4.99 16.99 12.62
C ALA A 256 3.64 17.01 11.89
N LYS A 257 3.45 17.93 10.93
CA LYS A 257 2.24 17.98 10.09
C LYS A 257 2.09 16.73 9.21
N GLU A 258 3.20 16.23 8.64
CA GLU A 258 3.18 15.02 7.84
C GLU A 258 2.75 13.78 8.64
N ILE A 259 3.15 13.70 9.92
CA ILE A 259 2.68 12.66 10.85
C ILE A 259 1.20 12.84 11.17
N ALA A 260 0.77 14.05 11.54
CA ALA A 260 -0.65 14.32 11.82
C ALA A 260 -1.55 13.93 10.63
N ALA A 261 -1.18 14.36 9.43
CA ALA A 261 -1.91 14.09 8.21
C ALA A 261 -1.81 12.61 7.75
N ASP A 262 -0.97 11.80 8.39
CA ASP A 262 -0.83 10.35 8.14
C ASP A 262 -1.24 9.54 9.36
N GLY A 263 -2.06 10.12 10.25
CA GLY A 263 -2.63 9.41 11.40
C GLY A 263 -3.38 8.16 10.97
N GLU A 264 -3.39 7.12 11.81
CA GLU A 264 -4.05 5.86 11.49
C GLU A 264 -5.54 6.06 11.18
N GLY A 265 -5.94 5.73 9.95
CA GLY A 265 -7.32 5.95 9.48
C GLY A 265 -7.71 7.42 9.33
N ALA A 266 -6.78 8.38 9.47
CA ALA A 266 -7.06 9.79 9.30
C ALA A 266 -7.51 10.10 7.86
N THR A 267 -8.51 10.97 7.73
CA THR A 267 -8.94 11.52 6.43
C THR A 267 -8.59 13.00 6.29
N LYS A 268 -8.35 13.70 7.41
CA LYS A 268 -8.04 15.13 7.42
C LYS A 268 -7.00 15.48 8.47
N LEU A 269 -6.10 16.39 8.12
CA LEU A 269 -5.26 17.13 9.05
C LEU A 269 -6.12 18.14 9.82
N LEU A 270 -5.94 18.19 11.13
CA LEU A 270 -6.53 19.19 12.02
C LEU A 270 -5.44 20.15 12.47
N ASP A 271 -5.59 21.44 12.16
CA ASP A 271 -4.68 22.52 12.57
C ASP A 271 -5.44 23.44 13.54
N ILE A 272 -5.07 23.40 14.82
CA ILE A 272 -5.66 24.24 15.88
C ILE A 272 -4.67 25.35 16.24
N THR A 273 -5.10 26.59 16.15
CA THR A 273 -4.38 27.75 16.69
C THR A 273 -5.15 28.33 17.86
N VAL A 274 -4.48 28.53 18.99
CA VAL A 274 -5.00 29.28 20.14
C VAL A 274 -4.19 30.56 20.27
N GLU A 275 -4.88 31.69 20.25
CA GLU A 275 -4.33 33.04 20.32
C GLU A 275 -4.91 33.78 21.52
N GLY A 276 -4.30 34.91 21.87
CA GLY A 276 -4.78 35.74 22.96
C GLY A 276 -4.67 35.08 24.34
N ALA A 277 -3.76 34.12 24.52
CA ALA A 277 -3.52 33.50 25.82
C ALA A 277 -2.56 34.35 26.68
N PRO A 278 -2.60 34.23 28.01
CA PRO A 278 -1.62 34.89 28.88
C PRO A 278 -0.18 34.44 28.59
N GLU A 279 0.01 33.13 28.36
CA GLU A 279 1.32 32.50 28.15
C GLU A 279 1.27 31.52 26.97
N GLU A 280 2.40 31.35 26.26
CA GLU A 280 2.52 30.42 25.13
C GLU A 280 2.27 28.96 25.54
N GLU A 281 2.69 28.58 26.75
CA GLU A 281 2.48 27.22 27.29
C GLU A 281 0.99 26.92 27.49
N ILE A 282 0.22 27.90 27.97
CA ILE A 282 -1.24 27.78 28.10
C ILE A 282 -1.88 27.65 26.73
N ALA A 283 -1.50 28.49 25.76
CA ALA A 283 -2.01 28.40 24.40
C ALA A 283 -1.76 27.01 23.79
N LEU A 284 -0.54 26.49 23.95
CA LEU A 284 -0.14 25.21 23.38
C LEU A 284 -0.91 24.05 24.02
N ASP A 285 -1.05 24.07 25.34
CA ASP A 285 -1.78 23.04 26.07
C ASP A 285 -3.27 22.99 25.66
N LEU A 286 -3.91 24.16 25.51
CA LEU A 286 -5.28 24.26 25.04
C LEU A 286 -5.44 23.83 23.58
N ALA A 287 -4.51 24.23 22.70
CA ALA A 287 -4.52 23.83 21.29
C ALA A 287 -4.41 22.31 21.16
N LYS A 288 -3.52 21.68 21.94
CA LYS A 288 -3.36 20.22 21.99
C LYS A 288 -4.57 19.52 22.57
N ALA A 289 -5.19 20.08 23.61
CA ALA A 289 -6.42 19.51 24.17
C ALA A 289 -7.55 19.48 23.14
N CYS A 290 -7.69 20.52 22.32
CA CYS A 290 -8.62 20.51 21.18
C CYS A 290 -8.24 19.48 20.12
N ALA A 291 -6.97 19.45 19.70
CA ALA A 291 -6.49 18.53 18.68
C ALA A 291 -6.61 17.05 19.09
N GLY A 292 -6.52 16.75 20.38
CA GLY A 292 -6.68 15.41 20.97
C GLY A 292 -8.10 15.06 21.41
N SER A 293 -9.06 15.98 21.37
CA SER A 293 -10.42 15.73 21.86
C SER A 293 -11.20 14.82 20.91
N SER A 294 -11.59 13.63 21.37
CA SER A 294 -12.36 12.67 20.56
C SER A 294 -13.63 13.27 19.96
N LEU A 295 -14.31 14.16 20.69
CA LEU A 295 -15.50 14.86 20.20
C LEU A 295 -15.17 15.87 19.10
N VAL A 296 -14.09 16.64 19.24
CA VAL A 296 -13.63 17.56 18.19
C VAL A 296 -13.21 16.75 16.97
N LYS A 297 -12.33 15.77 17.14
CA LYS A 297 -11.83 14.89 16.06
C LYS A 297 -12.96 14.19 15.29
N ALA A 298 -14.00 13.71 15.97
CA ALA A 298 -15.18 13.12 15.33
C ALA A 298 -16.03 14.15 14.54
N ALA A 299 -16.12 15.39 15.03
CA ALA A 299 -16.79 16.46 14.30
C ALA A 299 -16.03 16.83 13.00
N ILE A 300 -14.70 16.88 13.07
CA ILE A 300 -13.84 17.08 11.89
C ILE A 300 -14.00 15.93 10.87
N PHE A 301 -14.07 14.68 11.33
CA PHE A 301 -14.33 13.52 10.46
C PHE A 301 -15.64 13.71 9.67
N GLY A 302 -16.73 14.08 10.35
CA GLY A 302 -18.06 14.29 9.76
C GLY A 302 -18.24 15.61 8.99
N ALA A 303 -17.21 16.46 8.92
CA ALA A 303 -17.33 17.85 8.44
C ALA A 303 -18.47 18.61 9.14
N ASP A 304 -18.63 18.39 10.45
CA ASP A 304 -19.59 19.07 11.31
C ASP A 304 -18.90 20.30 11.96
N PRO A 305 -19.32 21.55 11.66
CA PRO A 305 -18.73 22.77 12.19
C PRO A 305 -19.07 23.03 13.67
N ASN A 306 -18.81 22.04 14.51
CA ASN A 306 -19.20 22.00 15.91
C ASN A 306 -18.23 22.77 16.80
N TRP A 307 -18.20 24.09 16.62
CA TRP A 307 -17.37 25.00 17.42
C TRP A 307 -17.65 24.91 18.93
N GLY A 308 -18.87 24.48 19.31
CA GLY A 308 -19.22 24.20 20.70
C GLY A 308 -18.33 23.12 21.34
N ARG A 309 -18.00 22.05 20.60
CA ARG A 309 -17.05 21.01 21.08
C ARG A 309 -15.63 21.55 21.25
N VAL A 310 -15.22 22.52 20.44
CA VAL A 310 -13.91 23.19 20.56
C VAL A 310 -13.86 23.98 21.88
N LEU A 311 -14.83 24.88 22.11
CA LEU A 311 -14.87 25.68 23.35
C LEU A 311 -15.09 24.82 24.59
N ALA A 312 -15.91 23.76 24.51
CA ALA A 312 -16.07 22.81 25.60
C ALA A 312 -14.76 22.11 25.96
N SER A 313 -13.94 21.74 24.96
CA SER A 313 -12.63 21.12 25.20
C SER A 313 -11.64 22.11 25.85
N ILE A 314 -11.64 23.38 25.40
CA ILE A 314 -10.86 24.45 26.03
C ILE A 314 -11.29 24.66 27.48
N GLY A 315 -12.59 24.79 27.74
CA GLY A 315 -13.12 25.02 29.08
C GLY A 315 -12.81 23.87 30.03
N ALA A 316 -12.99 22.62 29.58
CA ALA A 316 -12.66 21.45 30.38
C ALA A 316 -11.16 21.40 30.74
N ARG A 317 -10.28 21.69 29.77
CA ARG A 317 -8.83 21.69 30.03
C ARG A 317 -8.42 22.83 30.94
N ALA A 318 -8.92 24.03 30.69
CA ALA A 318 -8.66 25.21 31.50
C ALA A 318 -9.08 25.03 32.96
N GLY A 319 -10.30 24.53 33.18
CA GLY A 319 -10.81 24.25 34.52
C GLY A 319 -9.99 23.18 35.24
N THR A 320 -9.54 22.14 34.53
CA THR A 320 -8.69 21.09 35.10
C THR A 320 -7.29 21.59 35.47
N ALA A 321 -6.71 22.47 34.64
CA ALA A 321 -5.35 23.00 34.83
C ALA A 321 -5.30 24.25 35.70
N GLY A 322 -6.44 24.85 36.03
CA GLY A 322 -6.53 26.10 36.80
C GLY A 322 -6.10 27.34 36.01
N TYR A 323 -6.26 27.34 34.68
CA TYR A 323 -5.86 28.47 33.85
C TYR A 323 -6.83 29.65 33.96
N PRO A 324 -6.33 30.90 34.02
CA PRO A 324 -7.15 32.10 34.19
C PRO A 324 -7.77 32.54 32.86
N ILE A 325 -8.60 31.68 32.26
CA ILE A 325 -9.27 31.95 30.99
C ILE A 325 -10.79 31.80 31.14
N GLU A 326 -11.54 32.58 30.37
CA GLU A 326 -12.99 32.47 30.27
C GLU A 326 -13.33 32.10 28.82
N PRO A 327 -13.64 30.82 28.53
CA PRO A 327 -13.95 30.38 27.17
C PRO A 327 -15.13 31.14 26.55
N ALA A 328 -16.05 31.67 27.35
CA ALA A 328 -17.17 32.48 26.87
C ALA A 328 -16.74 33.82 26.28
N ASP A 329 -15.55 34.33 26.61
CA ASP A 329 -15.04 35.60 26.04
C ASP A 329 -14.37 35.42 24.67
N ALA A 330 -14.18 34.17 24.25
CA ALA A 330 -13.40 33.84 23.07
C ALA A 330 -14.09 34.21 21.74
N ARG A 331 -13.27 34.28 20.69
CA ARG A 331 -13.71 34.27 19.29
C ARG A 331 -13.22 32.99 18.62
N VAL A 332 -14.10 32.32 17.88
CA VAL A 332 -13.77 31.07 17.16
C VAL A 332 -14.01 31.25 15.68
N SER A 333 -13.06 30.81 14.87
CA SER A 333 -13.22 30.66 13.44
C SER A 333 -12.82 29.27 12.97
N VAL A 334 -13.53 28.77 11.96
CA VAL A 334 -13.26 27.48 11.31
C VAL A 334 -13.17 27.74 9.81
N GLN A 335 -12.09 27.32 9.14
CA GLN A 335 -11.83 27.62 7.72
C GLN A 335 -12.08 29.10 7.36
N ASP A 336 -11.52 29.99 8.19
CA ASP A 336 -11.62 31.45 8.09
C ASP A 336 -13.05 32.03 8.21
N VAL A 337 -14.04 31.21 8.57
CA VAL A 337 -15.41 31.65 8.88
C VAL A 337 -15.55 31.84 10.38
N ALA A 338 -15.90 33.05 10.82
CA ALA A 338 -16.21 33.33 12.22
C ALA A 338 -17.55 32.67 12.61
N VAL A 339 -17.53 31.84 13.65
CA VAL A 339 -18.70 31.04 14.07
C VAL A 339 -19.16 31.36 15.50
N TYR A 340 -18.28 31.97 16.30
CA TYR A 340 -18.57 32.43 17.66
C TYR A 340 -17.73 33.68 17.98
N ASP A 341 -18.33 34.68 18.63
CA ASP A 341 -17.64 35.82 19.24
C ASP A 341 -18.47 36.32 20.43
N ARG A 342 -18.15 35.82 21.64
CA ARG A 342 -18.94 35.99 22.88
C ARG A 342 -20.39 35.50 22.84
N ALA A 343 -20.93 35.25 21.66
CA ALA A 343 -22.20 34.64 21.35
C ALA A 343 -22.08 33.89 20.00
N PRO A 344 -22.99 32.93 19.71
CA PRO A 344 -23.05 32.29 18.40
C PRO A 344 -23.24 33.32 17.28
N LEU A 345 -22.48 33.18 16.19
CA LEU A 345 -22.62 34.02 15.00
C LEU A 345 -23.48 33.31 13.94
N ALA A 346 -24.17 34.08 13.12
CA ALA A 346 -24.83 33.56 11.92
C ALA A 346 -23.78 33.28 10.83
N TYR A 347 -23.81 32.08 10.26
CA TYR A 347 -22.95 31.68 9.14
C TYR A 347 -23.68 30.66 8.26
N ASP A 348 -23.24 30.51 7.01
CA ASP A 348 -23.76 29.48 6.12
C ASP A 348 -23.10 28.12 6.44
N ALA A 349 -23.86 27.27 7.13
CA ALA A 349 -23.38 25.95 7.53
C ALA A 349 -23.08 25.03 6.34
N SER A 350 -23.76 25.21 5.19
CA SER A 350 -23.53 24.40 4.00
C SER A 350 -22.19 24.72 3.34
N VAL A 351 -21.85 26.01 3.27
CA VAL A 351 -20.55 26.50 2.77
C VAL A 351 -19.43 26.05 3.69
N LEU A 352 -19.58 26.22 5.01
CA LEU A 352 -18.54 25.81 5.95
C LEU A 352 -18.34 24.28 5.94
N LYS A 353 -19.42 23.51 5.89
CA LYS A 353 -19.35 22.05 5.74
C LYS A 353 -18.62 21.63 4.47
N ALA A 354 -18.81 22.34 3.35
CA ALA A 354 -18.08 22.07 2.12
C ALA A 354 -16.57 22.34 2.29
N ARG A 355 -16.18 23.46 2.91
CA ARG A 355 -14.77 23.78 3.21
C ARG A 355 -14.13 22.79 4.19
N MET A 356 -14.89 22.27 5.15
CA MET A 356 -14.41 21.26 6.10
C MET A 356 -14.22 19.87 5.48
N ARG A 357 -14.59 19.66 4.21
CA ARG A 357 -14.27 18.43 3.47
C ARG A 357 -12.88 18.47 2.83
N GLU A 358 -12.19 19.60 2.87
CA GLU A 358 -10.80 19.69 2.42
C GLU A 358 -9.88 18.80 3.27
N PRO A 359 -8.71 18.39 2.73
CA PRO A 359 -7.76 17.53 3.46
C PRO A 359 -7.18 18.15 4.74
N GLU A 360 -7.30 19.47 4.91
CA GLU A 360 -6.86 20.20 6.10
C GLU A 360 -8.01 21.06 6.62
N VAL A 361 -8.28 20.98 7.92
CA VAL A 361 -9.27 21.82 8.61
C VAL A 361 -8.57 22.68 9.64
N ARG A 362 -8.62 24.00 9.44
CA ARG A 362 -8.09 24.99 10.37
C ARG A 362 -9.17 25.48 11.34
N VAL A 363 -8.83 25.54 12.62
CA VAL A 363 -9.61 26.18 13.68
C VAL A 363 -8.73 27.19 14.41
N VAL A 364 -9.22 28.41 14.57
CA VAL A 364 -8.54 29.46 15.35
C VAL A 364 -9.44 29.90 16.50
N VAL A 365 -8.90 29.89 17.71
CA VAL A 365 -9.56 30.38 18.92
C VAL A 365 -8.75 31.53 19.52
N ASP A 366 -9.32 32.72 19.56
CA ASP A 366 -8.76 33.89 20.24
C ASP A 366 -9.41 34.04 21.62
N LEU A 367 -8.62 33.87 22.68
CA LEU A 367 -9.06 33.90 24.07
C LEU A 367 -9.16 35.32 24.64
N ARG A 368 -8.55 36.34 24.02
CA ARG A 368 -8.57 37.74 24.48
C ARG A 368 -8.10 37.98 25.92
N ARG A 369 -7.18 37.16 26.42
CA ARG A 369 -6.59 37.22 27.77
C ARG A 369 -5.11 37.60 27.81
N GLY A 370 -4.46 37.75 26.66
CA GLY A 370 -3.05 38.14 26.54
C GLY A 370 -2.61 38.30 25.09
N GLU A 371 -1.31 38.22 24.82
CA GLU A 371 -0.72 38.38 23.48
C GLU A 371 -0.07 37.08 22.96
N SER A 372 -0.04 36.03 23.77
CA SER A 372 0.61 34.77 23.42
C SER A 372 -0.26 33.93 22.49
N LYS A 373 0.38 33.15 21.63
CA LYS A 373 -0.27 32.19 20.74
C LYS A 373 0.55 30.92 20.57
N ALA A 374 -0.14 29.82 20.28
CA ALA A 374 0.49 28.57 19.91
C ALA A 374 -0.40 27.79 18.94
N GLN A 375 0.22 26.82 18.27
CA GLN A 375 -0.41 25.99 17.26
C GLN A 375 -0.17 24.53 17.61
N ALA A 376 -1.18 23.69 17.40
CA ALA A 376 -1.11 22.25 17.56
C ALA A 376 -1.72 21.55 16.34
N TRP A 377 -1.23 20.34 16.05
CA TRP A 377 -1.70 19.55 14.92
C TRP A 377 -2.19 18.19 15.39
N GLY A 378 -3.27 17.73 14.77
CA GLY A 378 -3.71 16.36 14.89
C GLY A 378 -4.47 15.91 13.65
N CYS A 379 -5.36 14.96 13.81
CA CYS A 379 -6.22 14.50 12.73
C CYS A 379 -7.63 14.28 13.22
N ASP A 380 -8.52 13.94 12.30
CA ASP A 380 -9.85 13.46 12.65
C ASP A 380 -9.85 12.05 13.29
N LEU A 381 -11.00 11.61 13.81
CA LEU A 381 -11.21 10.28 14.38
C LEU A 381 -12.22 9.54 13.50
N SER A 382 -11.72 8.64 12.65
CA SER A 382 -12.55 7.85 11.72
C SER A 382 -12.92 6.47 12.29
N TYR A 383 -13.82 5.78 11.61
CA TYR A 383 -14.11 4.37 11.88
C TYR A 383 -12.89 3.47 11.63
N ASP A 384 -12.02 3.84 10.69
CA ASP A 384 -10.85 3.04 10.32
C ASP A 384 -9.77 3.08 11.42
N TYR A 385 -9.63 4.19 12.15
CA TYR A 385 -8.77 4.23 13.35
C TYR A 385 -9.17 3.12 14.34
N VAL A 386 -10.47 3.02 14.64
CA VAL A 386 -11.01 2.01 15.56
C VAL A 386 -10.79 0.61 15.01
N LYS A 387 -11.03 0.39 13.72
CA LYS A 387 -10.81 -0.91 13.06
C LYS A 387 -9.35 -1.35 13.13
N ILE A 388 -8.41 -0.48 12.76
CA ILE A 388 -6.96 -0.76 12.76
C ILE A 388 -6.50 -1.18 14.16
N ASN A 389 -6.92 -0.42 15.18
CA ASN A 389 -6.44 -0.60 16.54
C ASN A 389 -7.19 -1.70 17.33
N ALA A 390 -8.47 -1.93 17.04
CA ALA A 390 -9.23 -3.03 17.65
C ALA A 390 -8.73 -4.40 17.17
N ASP A 391 -8.31 -4.48 15.90
CA ASP A 391 -7.87 -5.73 15.28
C ASP A 391 -6.33 -5.91 15.35
N TYR A 392 -5.56 -4.93 15.84
CA TYR A 392 -4.09 -4.89 15.74
C TYR A 392 -3.39 -6.17 16.25
N THR A 393 -3.72 -6.62 17.47
CA THR A 393 -3.14 -7.84 18.07
C THR A 393 -3.73 -9.14 17.53
N SER A 394 -4.92 -9.08 16.93
CA SER A 394 -5.54 -10.22 16.24
C SER A 394 -4.98 -10.42 14.82
N LEU A 395 -4.49 -9.33 14.22
CA LEU A 395 -3.92 -9.30 12.88
C LEU A 395 -2.40 -9.40 12.88
N ILE A 396 -1.69 -9.00 13.94
CA ILE A 396 -0.22 -9.10 14.01
C ILE A 396 0.18 -10.17 15.02
N VAL A 397 0.75 -11.27 14.51
CA VAL A 397 1.22 -12.38 15.33
C VAL A 397 2.74 -12.42 15.37
N THR A 398 3.28 -12.70 16.55
CA THR A 398 4.72 -12.96 16.75
C THR A 398 5.06 -14.37 16.25
N MET A 399 6.09 -14.46 15.42
CA MET A 399 6.59 -15.72 14.88
C MET A 399 7.64 -16.34 15.82
N PRO A 400 7.84 -17.67 15.80
CA PRO A 400 8.86 -18.34 16.64
C PRO A 400 10.29 -17.82 16.43
N ASP A 401 10.57 -17.24 15.26
CA ASP A 401 11.86 -16.66 14.91
C ASP A 401 12.01 -15.18 15.33
N GLY A 402 11.06 -14.66 16.12
CA GLY A 402 11.02 -13.28 16.62
C GLY A 402 10.56 -12.23 15.59
N GLY A 403 10.20 -12.64 14.37
CA GLY A 403 9.54 -11.76 13.40
C GLY A 403 8.05 -11.53 13.73
N VAL A 404 7.41 -10.66 12.96
CA VAL A 404 5.95 -10.44 13.01
C VAL A 404 5.31 -10.79 11.65
N ALA A 405 4.07 -11.25 11.64
CA ALA A 405 3.31 -11.47 10.42
C ALA A 405 1.83 -11.13 10.57
N LYS A 406 1.13 -11.03 9.43
CA LYS A 406 -0.30 -10.73 9.39
C LYS A 406 -1.15 -12.00 9.42
N ASP A 407 -2.11 -12.11 10.34
CA ASP A 407 -3.11 -13.18 10.43
C ASP A 407 -4.47 -12.71 9.89
N ASP A 408 -4.65 -12.86 8.57
CA ASP A 408 -5.81 -12.36 7.82
C ASP A 408 -7.02 -13.31 7.81
N ARG A 409 -7.11 -14.24 8.76
CA ARG A 409 -8.27 -15.15 8.83
C ARG A 409 -9.54 -14.35 9.05
N LEU A 410 -10.58 -14.61 8.24
CA LEU A 410 -11.88 -13.93 8.36
C LEU A 410 -12.44 -14.05 9.79
N SER A 411 -12.14 -15.14 10.51
CA SER A 411 -12.51 -15.33 11.92
C SER A 411 -12.12 -14.16 12.82
N ASN A 412 -10.99 -13.51 12.54
CA ASN A 412 -10.40 -12.46 13.36
C ASN A 412 -11.10 -11.11 13.20
N TYR A 413 -11.88 -10.93 12.13
CA TYR A 413 -12.60 -9.68 11.89
C TYR A 413 -13.93 -9.61 12.65
N SER A 414 -14.34 -8.41 13.03
CA SER A 414 -15.60 -8.17 13.76
C SER A 414 -16.84 -8.70 13.01
N PRO A 415 -17.89 -9.14 13.74
CA PRO A 415 -19.16 -9.52 13.12
C PRO A 415 -19.73 -8.43 12.20
N THR A 416 -19.60 -7.15 12.59
CA THR A 416 -20.07 -6.01 11.79
C THR A 416 -19.34 -5.89 10.45
N PHE A 417 -18.02 -6.07 10.44
CA PHE A 417 -17.25 -6.08 9.20
C PHE A 417 -17.68 -7.23 8.29
N LYS A 418 -17.86 -8.44 8.84
CA LYS A 418 -18.36 -9.61 8.10
C LYS A 418 -19.73 -9.34 7.50
N VAL A 419 -20.64 -8.72 8.25
CA VAL A 419 -21.98 -8.35 7.76
C VAL A 419 -21.87 -7.34 6.61
N LYS A 420 -21.08 -6.27 6.76
CA LYS A 420 -20.90 -5.28 5.69
C LYS A 420 -20.31 -5.91 4.43
N LEU A 421 -19.27 -6.74 4.58
CA LEU A 421 -18.66 -7.48 3.47
C LEU A 421 -19.69 -8.35 2.74
N LEU A 422 -20.56 -9.04 3.48
CA LEU A 422 -21.63 -9.85 2.90
C LEU A 422 -22.69 -9.01 2.19
N VAL A 423 -23.11 -7.88 2.77
CA VAL A 423 -24.07 -6.97 2.15
C VAL A 423 -23.51 -6.38 0.85
N ASP A 424 -22.27 -5.92 0.86
CA ASP A 424 -21.60 -5.40 -0.33
C ASP A 424 -21.51 -6.50 -1.41
N ALA A 425 -21.06 -7.71 -1.03
CA ALA A 425 -21.00 -8.86 -1.93
C ALA A 425 -22.37 -9.24 -2.53
N LEU A 426 -23.46 -9.15 -1.75
CA LEU A 426 -24.82 -9.38 -2.26
C LEU A 426 -25.25 -8.33 -3.29
N GLY A 427 -24.83 -7.08 -3.12
CA GLY A 427 -25.04 -6.02 -4.11
C GLY A 427 -24.38 -6.33 -5.46
N TYR A 428 -23.19 -6.95 -5.44
CA TYR A 428 -22.54 -7.44 -6.66
C TYR A 428 -23.29 -8.62 -7.29
N ILE A 429 -23.73 -9.58 -6.47
CA ILE A 429 -24.47 -10.77 -6.94
C ILE A 429 -25.70 -10.39 -7.77
N GLN A 430 -26.47 -9.39 -7.33
CA GLN A 430 -27.66 -8.95 -8.06
C GLN A 430 -27.35 -8.47 -9.48
N LYS A 431 -26.16 -7.87 -9.70
CA LYS A 431 -25.73 -7.38 -11.02
C LYS A 431 -25.35 -8.51 -11.98
N PHE A 432 -25.05 -9.72 -11.47
CA PHE A 432 -24.56 -10.84 -12.27
C PHE A 432 -25.64 -11.84 -12.68
N SER A 433 -26.81 -11.80 -12.07
CA SER A 433 -27.91 -12.70 -12.40
C SER A 433 -28.29 -12.61 -13.88
N GLY A 434 -28.24 -13.73 -14.59
CA GLY A 434 -28.54 -13.83 -16.03
C GLY A 434 -27.44 -13.36 -16.96
N THR A 435 -26.30 -12.89 -16.43
CA THR A 435 -25.18 -12.38 -17.23
C THR A 435 -24.45 -13.54 -17.92
N ARG A 436 -24.35 -13.48 -19.25
CA ARG A 436 -23.55 -14.40 -20.08
C ARG A 436 -22.08 -13.98 -20.01
N CYS A 437 -21.23 -14.92 -19.64
CA CYS A 437 -19.80 -14.69 -19.50
C CYS A 437 -19.02 -15.79 -20.19
N VAL A 438 -18.06 -15.42 -21.05
CA VAL A 438 -17.09 -16.39 -21.58
C VAL A 438 -15.81 -16.29 -20.77
N ILE A 439 -15.30 -17.41 -20.26
CA ILE A 439 -14.04 -17.46 -19.53
C ILE A 439 -13.05 -18.32 -20.30
N LYS A 440 -11.98 -17.70 -20.79
CA LYS A 440 -10.86 -18.43 -21.36
C LYS A 440 -9.95 -18.90 -20.23
N TYR A 441 -9.91 -20.22 -20.03
CA TYR A 441 -9.06 -20.90 -19.06
C TYR A 441 -7.92 -21.64 -19.75
N GLY A 442 -6.70 -21.09 -19.76
CA GLY A 442 -5.56 -21.83 -20.29
C GLY A 442 -4.22 -21.11 -20.26
N GLY A 443 -3.12 -21.85 -20.18
CA GLY A 443 -1.76 -21.32 -20.02
C GLY A 443 -1.22 -21.59 -18.61
N ALA A 444 -0.60 -20.58 -17.97
CA ALA A 444 0.01 -20.72 -16.64
C ALA A 444 -0.99 -21.08 -15.51
N ALA A 445 -2.29 -20.79 -15.70
CA ALA A 445 -3.35 -21.18 -14.77
C ALA A 445 -3.55 -22.71 -14.67
N MET A 446 -3.14 -23.46 -15.69
CA MET A 446 -3.32 -24.92 -15.77
C MET A 446 -2.16 -25.72 -15.15
N VAL A 447 -1.13 -25.03 -14.64
CA VAL A 447 0.15 -25.67 -14.26
C VAL A 447 0.06 -26.38 -12.90
N LYS A 448 -0.81 -25.90 -11.99
CA LYS A 448 -0.97 -26.47 -10.65
C LYS A 448 -2.38 -27.02 -10.47
N GLU A 449 -2.46 -28.24 -9.94
CA GLU A 449 -3.72 -28.91 -9.63
C GLU A 449 -4.58 -28.11 -8.62
N SER A 450 -3.94 -27.43 -7.66
CA SER A 450 -4.64 -26.56 -6.71
C SER A 450 -5.33 -25.37 -7.40
N LEU A 451 -4.69 -24.72 -8.37
CA LEU A 451 -5.27 -23.60 -9.12
C LEU A 451 -6.45 -24.06 -9.99
N LYS A 452 -6.35 -25.25 -10.59
CA LYS A 452 -7.44 -25.85 -11.36
C LYS A 452 -8.68 -26.07 -10.49
N ARG A 453 -8.50 -26.56 -9.26
CA ARG A 453 -9.60 -26.75 -8.29
C ARG A 453 -10.24 -25.42 -7.90
N LEU A 454 -9.43 -24.42 -7.55
CA LEU A 454 -9.90 -23.08 -7.19
C LEU A 454 -10.67 -22.42 -8.34
N PHE A 455 -10.18 -22.55 -9.59
CA PHE A 455 -10.91 -22.09 -10.77
C PHE A 455 -12.28 -22.77 -10.89
N CYS A 456 -12.35 -24.09 -10.75
CA CYS A 456 -13.62 -24.80 -10.81
C CYS A 456 -14.57 -24.44 -9.64
N GLU A 457 -14.02 -24.07 -8.48
CA GLU A 457 -14.80 -23.53 -7.35
C GLU A 457 -15.36 -22.14 -7.68
N ASP A 458 -14.56 -21.25 -8.27
CA ASP A 458 -15.02 -19.93 -8.71
C ASP A 458 -16.17 -20.05 -9.71
N ILE A 459 -16.05 -20.89 -10.74
CA ILE A 459 -17.11 -21.09 -11.74
C ILE A 459 -18.38 -21.65 -11.09
N ARG A 460 -18.25 -22.57 -10.13
CA ARG A 460 -19.39 -23.11 -9.36
C ARG A 460 -20.09 -22.01 -8.56
N LEU A 461 -19.33 -21.18 -7.85
CA LEU A 461 -19.86 -20.07 -7.08
C LEU A 461 -20.56 -19.06 -7.99
N LEU A 462 -19.91 -18.65 -9.07
CA LEU A 462 -20.45 -17.69 -10.04
C LEU A 462 -21.75 -18.19 -10.68
N ARG A 463 -21.82 -19.47 -11.03
CA ARG A 463 -23.05 -20.09 -11.53
C ARG A 463 -24.14 -20.10 -10.46
N ALA A 464 -23.81 -20.44 -9.21
CA ALA A 464 -24.76 -20.46 -8.11
C ALA A 464 -25.38 -19.08 -7.82
N VAL A 465 -24.63 -18.00 -8.07
CA VAL A 465 -25.12 -16.62 -7.93
C VAL A 465 -25.76 -16.05 -9.21
N GLY A 466 -25.98 -16.89 -10.23
CA GLY A 466 -26.78 -16.55 -11.41
C GLY A 466 -25.99 -16.18 -12.67
N LEU A 467 -24.66 -16.25 -12.66
CA LEU A 467 -23.85 -16.11 -13.89
C LEU A 467 -24.15 -17.29 -14.83
N ARG A 468 -24.12 -17.03 -16.14
CA ARG A 468 -24.21 -18.05 -17.21
C ARG A 468 -22.85 -18.21 -17.90
N PRO A 469 -21.91 -18.98 -17.31
CA PRO A 469 -20.56 -19.09 -17.82
C PRO A 469 -20.44 -20.09 -18.99
N VAL A 470 -19.64 -19.75 -19.99
CA VAL A 470 -19.07 -20.66 -20.99
C VAL A 470 -17.56 -20.69 -20.79
N VAL A 471 -16.99 -21.86 -20.51
CA VAL A 471 -15.55 -22.02 -20.32
C VAL A 471 -14.93 -22.45 -21.64
N VAL A 472 -13.96 -21.71 -22.14
CA VAL A 472 -13.13 -22.12 -23.30
C VAL A 472 -11.75 -22.44 -22.78
N HIS A 473 -11.26 -23.67 -22.98
CA HIS A 473 -9.98 -24.06 -22.39
C HIS A 473 -8.83 -24.17 -23.40
N GLY A 474 -7.60 -24.03 -22.91
CA GLY A 474 -6.39 -24.39 -23.64
C GLY A 474 -5.90 -25.79 -23.26
N GLY A 475 -4.71 -26.17 -23.75
CA GLY A 475 -4.05 -27.43 -23.36
C GLY A 475 -2.60 -27.54 -23.82
N GLY A 476 -1.96 -26.40 -24.13
CA GLY A 476 -0.63 -26.35 -24.76
C GLY A 476 0.42 -27.25 -24.10
N PRO A 477 0.65 -27.16 -22.78
CA PRO A 477 1.63 -27.99 -22.08
C PRO A 477 1.35 -29.50 -22.18
N GLU A 478 0.09 -29.91 -22.05
CA GLU A 478 -0.26 -31.34 -22.07
C GLU A 478 -0.21 -31.92 -23.49
N ILE A 479 -0.55 -31.11 -24.50
CA ILE A 479 -0.36 -31.46 -25.91
C ILE A 479 1.13 -31.67 -26.20
N THR A 480 2.00 -30.72 -25.81
CA THR A 480 3.45 -30.84 -26.01
C THR A 480 3.98 -32.12 -25.36
N ARG A 481 3.63 -32.34 -24.09
CA ARG A 481 4.05 -33.54 -23.33
C ARG A 481 3.60 -34.83 -24.01
N THR A 482 2.39 -34.87 -24.55
CA THR A 482 1.83 -36.07 -25.18
C THR A 482 2.48 -36.33 -26.54
N LEU A 483 2.67 -35.29 -27.35
CA LEU A 483 3.37 -35.39 -28.64
C LEU A 483 4.80 -35.90 -28.45
N GLU A 484 5.53 -35.36 -27.47
CA GLU A 484 6.91 -35.79 -27.16
C GLU A 484 6.96 -37.26 -26.71
N LYS A 485 6.01 -37.70 -25.87
CA LYS A 485 5.88 -39.12 -25.46
C LYS A 485 5.62 -40.06 -26.63
N LEU A 486 4.94 -39.59 -27.68
CA LEU A 486 4.65 -40.33 -28.90
C LEU A 486 5.78 -40.20 -29.95
N GLY A 487 6.90 -39.57 -29.61
CA GLY A 487 8.07 -39.40 -30.50
C GLY A 487 7.96 -38.24 -31.48
N GLY A 488 6.93 -37.39 -31.37
CA GLY A 488 6.77 -36.15 -32.13
C GLY A 488 7.57 -34.98 -31.56
N LYS A 489 7.56 -33.85 -32.26
CA LYS A 489 8.19 -32.59 -31.80
C LYS A 489 7.17 -31.45 -31.84
N ALA A 490 7.16 -30.63 -30.79
CA ALA A 490 6.35 -29.43 -30.73
C ALA A 490 7.06 -28.24 -31.39
N GLU A 491 6.49 -27.70 -32.46
CA GLU A 491 6.97 -26.47 -33.11
C GLU A 491 5.91 -25.36 -33.01
N PHE A 492 6.38 -24.12 -32.84
CA PHE A 492 5.53 -22.95 -32.72
C PHE A 492 6.01 -21.81 -33.63
N VAL A 493 5.07 -21.15 -34.30
CA VAL A 493 5.29 -19.97 -35.14
C VAL A 493 4.28 -18.90 -34.71
N ASP A 494 4.77 -17.71 -34.33
CA ASP A 494 3.95 -16.56 -33.88
C ASP A 494 2.91 -16.89 -32.79
N GLY A 495 3.27 -17.79 -31.88
CA GLY A 495 2.40 -18.24 -30.78
C GLY A 495 1.35 -19.28 -31.18
N GLN A 496 1.35 -19.76 -32.41
CA GLN A 496 0.52 -20.87 -32.89
C GLN A 496 1.35 -22.14 -33.05
N ARG A 497 0.74 -23.29 -32.75
CA ARG A 497 1.40 -24.60 -32.90
C ARG A 497 1.29 -25.05 -34.35
N VAL A 498 2.43 -25.34 -34.99
CA VAL A 498 2.44 -26.04 -36.28
C VAL A 498 1.86 -27.43 -36.05
N THR A 499 0.77 -27.77 -36.74
CA THR A 499 -0.01 -28.98 -36.46
C THR A 499 -0.18 -29.75 -37.75
N ASN A 500 0.58 -30.84 -37.97
CA ASN A 500 0.36 -31.66 -39.16
C ASN A 500 -0.88 -32.59 -39.00
N ALA A 501 -1.20 -33.34 -40.06
CA ALA A 501 -2.37 -34.22 -40.08
C ALA A 501 -2.32 -35.39 -39.07
N ALA A 502 -1.14 -35.79 -38.59
CA ALA A 502 -1.01 -36.79 -37.53
C ALA A 502 -1.17 -36.14 -36.14
N ASP A 503 -0.54 -34.97 -35.94
CA ASP A 503 -0.54 -34.26 -34.66
C ASP A 503 -1.93 -33.75 -34.28
N VAL A 504 -2.77 -33.38 -35.25
CA VAL A 504 -4.13 -32.89 -35.00
C VAL A 504 -5.00 -33.89 -34.23
N LYS A 505 -4.80 -35.20 -34.46
CA LYS A 505 -5.53 -36.27 -33.76
C LYS A 505 -5.09 -36.34 -32.30
N VAL A 506 -3.79 -36.16 -32.04
CA VAL A 506 -3.24 -36.08 -30.69
C VAL A 506 -3.76 -34.83 -29.98
N VAL A 507 -3.75 -33.68 -30.66
CA VAL A 507 -4.32 -32.42 -30.16
C VAL A 507 -5.78 -32.61 -29.76
N GLU A 508 -6.59 -33.22 -30.63
CA GLU A 508 -8.00 -33.50 -30.36
C GLU A 508 -8.19 -34.44 -29.17
N MET A 509 -7.46 -35.56 -29.11
CA MET A 509 -7.54 -36.49 -27.99
C MET A 509 -7.16 -35.83 -26.66
N VAL A 510 -6.11 -35.01 -26.63
CA VAL A 510 -5.66 -34.34 -25.41
C VAL A 510 -6.64 -33.25 -24.99
N LEU A 511 -7.05 -32.38 -25.91
CA LEU A 511 -7.95 -31.27 -25.60
C LEU A 511 -9.32 -31.78 -25.20
N THR A 512 -9.95 -32.61 -26.02
CA THR A 512 -11.34 -33.06 -25.82
C THR A 512 -11.44 -34.25 -24.87
N GLY A 513 -10.52 -35.22 -24.95
CA GLY A 513 -10.62 -36.47 -24.19
C GLY A 513 -9.92 -36.47 -22.82
N SER A 514 -9.04 -35.50 -22.57
CA SER A 514 -8.30 -35.42 -21.30
C SER A 514 -8.59 -34.11 -20.57
N VAL A 515 -8.12 -32.98 -21.11
CA VAL A 515 -8.21 -31.68 -20.42
C VAL A 515 -9.65 -31.26 -20.19
N ASN A 516 -10.48 -31.38 -21.23
CA ASN A 516 -11.90 -31.03 -21.16
C ASN A 516 -12.63 -31.90 -20.12
N THR A 517 -12.46 -33.22 -20.22
CA THR A 517 -13.10 -34.19 -19.32
C THR A 517 -12.67 -34.00 -17.86
N GLU A 518 -11.40 -33.65 -17.63
CA GLU A 518 -10.90 -33.34 -16.29
C GLU A 518 -11.57 -32.09 -15.70
N LEU A 519 -11.68 -31.01 -16.48
CA LEU A 519 -12.37 -29.79 -16.05
C LEU A 519 -13.86 -30.05 -15.77
N VAL A 520 -14.53 -30.81 -16.64
CA VAL A 520 -15.92 -31.22 -16.44
C VAL A 520 -16.07 -32.03 -15.15
N THR A 521 -15.14 -32.96 -14.89
CA THR A 521 -15.13 -33.76 -13.66
C THR A 521 -15.00 -32.88 -12.42
N LEU A 522 -14.06 -31.93 -12.42
CA LEU A 522 -13.85 -31.03 -11.30
C LEU A 522 -15.04 -30.08 -11.08
N LEU A 523 -15.61 -29.53 -12.15
CA LEU A 523 -16.80 -28.68 -12.07
C LEU A 523 -18.02 -29.45 -11.53
N ASN A 524 -18.16 -30.72 -11.89
CA ASN A 524 -19.27 -31.58 -11.45
C ASN A 524 -19.04 -32.28 -10.11
N GLY A 525 -17.85 -32.17 -9.48
CA GLY A 525 -17.47 -32.99 -8.32
C GLY A 525 -18.45 -33.00 -7.14
N ASN A 526 -19.21 -31.92 -6.93
CA ASN A 526 -20.26 -31.83 -5.90
C ASN A 526 -21.68 -31.66 -6.49
N GLY A 527 -21.88 -31.97 -7.77
CA GLY A 527 -23.17 -31.88 -8.48
C GLY A 527 -23.67 -30.46 -8.80
N SER A 528 -22.87 -29.41 -8.54
CA SER A 528 -23.39 -28.03 -8.47
C SER A 528 -23.32 -27.22 -9.77
N ALA A 529 -22.43 -27.56 -10.72
CA ALA A 529 -22.22 -26.75 -11.94
C ALA A 529 -23.04 -27.20 -13.15
N LEU A 530 -23.48 -28.46 -13.22
CA LEU A 530 -24.00 -29.07 -14.47
C LEU A 530 -23.05 -28.81 -15.65
N ALA A 531 -21.76 -29.08 -15.51
CA ALA A 531 -20.79 -28.87 -16.57
C ALA A 531 -20.91 -29.96 -17.65
N VAL A 532 -20.80 -29.55 -18.92
CA VAL A 532 -20.82 -30.45 -20.07
C VAL A 532 -19.63 -30.15 -20.98
N GLY A 533 -18.89 -31.20 -21.31
CA GLY A 533 -17.77 -31.13 -22.22
C GLY A 533 -18.24 -31.15 -23.66
N VAL A 534 -17.82 -30.16 -24.45
CA VAL A 534 -18.11 -30.08 -25.88
C VAL A 534 -16.85 -29.68 -26.65
N SER A 535 -16.67 -30.24 -27.83
CA SER A 535 -15.70 -29.79 -28.81
C SER A 535 -16.36 -28.90 -29.86
N GLY A 536 -15.58 -28.20 -30.67
CA GLY A 536 -16.12 -27.47 -31.81
C GLY A 536 -16.78 -28.35 -32.88
N LYS A 537 -16.60 -29.68 -32.84
CA LYS A 537 -17.29 -30.60 -33.76
C LYS A 537 -18.72 -30.91 -33.33
N ASP A 538 -18.98 -30.90 -32.02
CA ASP A 538 -20.26 -31.30 -31.46
C ASP A 538 -21.36 -30.32 -31.87
N GLY A 539 -22.41 -30.82 -32.52
CA GLY A 539 -23.46 -29.97 -33.10
C GLY A 539 -22.96 -28.98 -34.16
N GLY A 540 -21.75 -29.17 -34.71
CA GLY A 540 -21.08 -28.19 -35.55
C GLY A 540 -20.79 -26.87 -34.82
N LEU A 541 -20.47 -26.93 -33.52
CA LEU A 541 -20.29 -25.77 -32.64
C LEU A 541 -19.31 -24.73 -33.19
N ILE A 542 -18.19 -25.15 -33.78
CA ILE A 542 -17.18 -24.27 -34.37
C ILE A 542 -16.87 -24.77 -35.78
N ARG A 543 -17.30 -24.01 -36.79
CA ARG A 543 -16.82 -24.17 -38.16
C ARG A 543 -15.51 -23.41 -38.32
N ALA A 544 -14.59 -24.02 -39.06
CA ALA A 544 -13.28 -23.44 -39.29
C ALA A 544 -12.86 -23.56 -40.74
N ARG A 545 -11.96 -22.69 -41.18
CA ARG A 545 -11.18 -22.88 -42.40
C ARG A 545 -9.71 -22.87 -42.07
N LYS A 546 -8.90 -23.49 -42.92
CA LYS A 546 -7.45 -23.53 -42.78
C LYS A 546 -6.89 -22.11 -42.73
N LEU A 547 -6.07 -21.83 -41.72
CA LEU A 547 -5.40 -20.55 -41.56
C LEU A 547 -4.12 -20.52 -42.41
N VAL A 548 -4.02 -19.54 -43.29
CA VAL A 548 -2.78 -19.24 -44.03
C VAL A 548 -2.23 -17.91 -43.52
N GLN A 549 -1.14 -17.95 -42.76
CA GLN A 549 -0.54 -16.76 -42.14
C GLN A 549 0.72 -16.37 -42.92
N GLU A 550 0.74 -15.16 -43.49
CA GLU A 550 1.88 -14.62 -44.26
C GLU A 550 2.42 -15.55 -45.36
N GLY A 551 1.53 -16.32 -46.00
CA GLY A 551 1.90 -17.29 -47.05
C GLY A 551 2.51 -18.60 -46.53
N ARG A 552 2.56 -18.82 -45.22
CA ARG A 552 3.02 -20.07 -44.59
C ARG A 552 1.85 -20.99 -44.26
N ASP A 553 2.03 -22.27 -44.57
CA ASP A 553 1.10 -23.35 -44.20
C ASP A 553 1.52 -23.93 -42.84
N LEU A 554 0.71 -23.71 -41.81
CA LEU A 554 0.95 -24.23 -40.45
C LEU A 554 0.33 -25.63 -40.24
N GLY A 555 -0.17 -26.25 -41.32
CA GLY A 555 -0.87 -27.53 -41.29
C GLY A 555 -2.36 -27.40 -40.94
N GLN A 556 -2.89 -28.33 -40.15
CA GLN A 556 -4.26 -28.34 -39.62
C GLN A 556 -4.46 -27.32 -38.49
N VAL A 557 -4.10 -26.07 -38.76
CA VAL A 557 -4.37 -24.89 -37.93
C VAL A 557 -5.48 -24.09 -38.61
N GLY A 558 -6.49 -23.66 -37.87
CA GLY A 558 -7.67 -23.03 -38.45
C GLY A 558 -8.05 -21.70 -37.80
N GLU A 559 -8.89 -20.96 -38.51
CA GLU A 559 -9.62 -19.80 -38.02
C GLU A 559 -11.12 -20.07 -38.01
N VAL A 560 -11.81 -19.54 -37.00
CA VAL A 560 -13.25 -19.71 -36.84
C VAL A 560 -13.98 -18.94 -37.93
N THR A 561 -14.90 -19.60 -38.62
CA THR A 561 -15.79 -18.98 -39.61
C THR A 561 -17.21 -18.81 -39.08
N GLN A 562 -17.65 -19.72 -38.22
CA GLN A 562 -19.00 -19.69 -37.64
C GLN A 562 -19.01 -20.39 -36.28
N VAL A 563 -19.83 -19.87 -35.36
CA VAL A 563 -20.15 -20.51 -34.08
C VAL A 563 -21.64 -20.85 -34.04
N ASN A 564 -21.99 -22.09 -33.69
CA ASN A 564 -23.39 -22.49 -33.51
C ASN A 564 -23.93 -21.94 -32.18
N ARG A 565 -24.49 -20.73 -32.24
CA ARG A 565 -25.10 -20.04 -31.11
C ARG A 565 -26.22 -20.83 -30.46
N ASP A 566 -27.10 -21.43 -31.27
CA ASP A 566 -28.32 -22.07 -30.77
C ASP A 566 -28.00 -23.29 -29.90
N PHE A 567 -26.93 -24.02 -30.23
CA PHE A 567 -26.44 -25.13 -29.42
C PHE A 567 -25.95 -24.66 -28.03
N LEU A 568 -25.16 -23.59 -27.95
CA LEU A 568 -24.72 -23.04 -26.67
C LEU A 568 -25.88 -22.45 -25.86
N GLU A 569 -26.81 -21.77 -26.53
CA GLU A 569 -27.96 -21.16 -25.89
C GLU A 569 -28.87 -22.22 -25.25
N MET A 570 -29.11 -23.35 -25.94
CA MET A 570 -29.83 -24.49 -25.38
C MET A 570 -29.21 -24.97 -24.05
N LEU A 571 -27.89 -25.15 -24.02
CA LEU A 571 -27.17 -25.59 -22.81
C LEU A 571 -27.28 -24.55 -21.68
N LEU A 572 -27.05 -23.27 -22.00
CA LEU A 572 -27.10 -22.19 -21.02
C LEU A 572 -28.51 -21.98 -20.44
N GLN A 573 -29.56 -22.15 -21.25
CA GLN A 573 -30.96 -22.06 -20.80
C GLN A 573 -31.33 -23.18 -19.82
N GLN A 574 -30.77 -24.38 -20.02
CA GLN A 574 -30.93 -25.51 -19.10
C GLN A 574 -29.99 -25.43 -17.89
N GLY A 575 -29.21 -24.35 -17.75
CA GLY A 575 -28.33 -24.12 -16.61
C GLY A 575 -27.06 -24.96 -16.60
N TYR A 576 -26.66 -25.51 -17.76
CA TYR A 576 -25.37 -26.17 -17.94
C TYR A 576 -24.25 -25.14 -18.06
N VAL A 577 -23.03 -25.56 -17.71
CA VAL A 577 -21.78 -24.83 -17.99
C VAL A 577 -21.07 -25.52 -19.16
N PRO A 578 -21.15 -24.99 -20.39
CA PRO A 578 -20.42 -25.56 -21.52
C PRO A 578 -18.91 -25.37 -21.31
N VAL A 579 -18.16 -26.45 -21.42
CA VAL A 579 -16.70 -26.47 -21.41
C VAL A 579 -16.24 -26.81 -22.81
N VAL A 580 -15.78 -25.81 -23.55
CA VAL A 580 -15.51 -25.86 -24.98
C VAL A 580 -14.02 -26.12 -25.24
N SER A 581 -13.71 -27.17 -25.99
CA SER A 581 -12.36 -27.42 -26.52
C SER A 581 -12.17 -26.73 -27.89
N PRO A 582 -11.00 -26.12 -28.16
CA PRO A 582 -10.79 -25.27 -29.33
C PRO A 582 -10.39 -26.06 -30.58
N VAL A 583 -11.20 -27.06 -30.93
CA VAL A 583 -11.03 -27.90 -32.13
C VAL A 583 -12.20 -27.66 -33.08
N GLY A 584 -11.95 -27.05 -34.24
CA GLY A 584 -12.98 -26.72 -35.23
C GLY A 584 -13.16 -27.79 -36.30
N LEU A 585 -14.34 -27.76 -36.95
CA LEU A 585 -14.70 -28.62 -38.07
C LEU A 585 -14.61 -27.84 -39.39
N GLY A 586 -13.77 -28.32 -40.31
CA GLY A 586 -13.66 -27.79 -41.67
C GLY A 586 -14.81 -28.18 -42.59
N GLU A 587 -15.01 -27.42 -43.66
CA GLU A 587 -15.91 -27.80 -44.76
C GLU A 587 -15.43 -29.07 -45.50
N ASP A 588 -14.13 -29.31 -45.45
CA ASP A 588 -13.45 -30.53 -45.94
C ASP A 588 -13.62 -31.75 -45.01
N GLY A 589 -14.37 -31.59 -43.90
CA GLY A 589 -14.56 -32.63 -42.88
C GLY A 589 -13.33 -32.87 -41.99
N GLN A 590 -12.26 -32.07 -42.14
CA GLN A 590 -11.06 -32.19 -41.33
C GLN A 590 -11.18 -31.42 -40.02
N SER A 591 -10.27 -31.73 -39.09
CA SER A 591 -10.19 -31.07 -37.80
C SER A 591 -9.18 -29.93 -37.89
N TYR A 592 -9.44 -28.83 -37.20
CA TYR A 592 -8.50 -27.73 -37.13
C TYR A 592 -8.23 -27.37 -35.68
N ASN A 593 -6.95 -27.30 -35.33
CA ASN A 593 -6.50 -26.75 -34.05
C ASN A 593 -6.61 -25.22 -34.11
N ILE A 594 -7.31 -24.62 -33.15
CA ILE A 594 -7.58 -23.17 -33.13
C ILE A 594 -7.03 -22.58 -31.83
N ASN A 595 -6.52 -21.36 -31.90
CA ASN A 595 -6.12 -20.64 -30.70
C ASN A 595 -7.33 -20.44 -29.76
N ALA A 596 -7.21 -20.90 -28.52
CA ALA A 596 -8.28 -20.82 -27.51
C ALA A 596 -8.73 -19.38 -27.23
N ASP A 597 -7.84 -18.39 -27.34
CA ASP A 597 -8.22 -16.99 -27.16
C ASP A 597 -9.15 -16.50 -28.28
N ASN A 598 -8.93 -16.98 -29.51
CA ASN A 598 -9.76 -16.67 -30.68
C ASN A 598 -11.11 -17.38 -30.57
N VAL A 599 -11.13 -18.65 -30.17
CA VAL A 599 -12.39 -19.37 -29.91
C VAL A 599 -13.21 -18.66 -28.83
N ALA A 600 -12.58 -18.24 -27.72
CA ALA A 600 -13.26 -17.50 -26.66
C ALA A 600 -13.84 -16.17 -27.15
N ALA A 601 -13.09 -15.43 -27.97
CA ALA A 601 -13.57 -14.19 -28.59
C ALA A 601 -14.80 -14.42 -29.47
N GLU A 602 -14.73 -15.37 -30.41
CA GLU A 602 -15.80 -15.64 -31.37
C GLU A 602 -17.05 -16.24 -30.69
N VAL A 603 -16.86 -17.09 -29.67
CA VAL A 603 -17.96 -17.58 -28.82
C VAL A 603 -18.61 -16.43 -28.06
N ALA A 604 -17.83 -15.52 -27.48
CA ALA A 604 -18.36 -14.37 -26.73
C ALA A 604 -19.21 -13.46 -27.62
N VAL A 605 -18.75 -13.21 -28.86
CA VAL A 605 -19.51 -12.46 -29.85
C VAL A 605 -20.79 -13.21 -30.24
N ALA A 606 -20.70 -14.50 -30.55
CA ALA A 606 -21.84 -15.29 -31.02
C ALA A 606 -22.98 -15.37 -30.00
N ILE A 607 -22.68 -15.51 -28.70
CA ILE A 607 -23.71 -15.60 -27.65
C ILE A 607 -24.15 -14.22 -27.11
N GLY A 608 -23.55 -13.12 -27.60
CA GLY A 608 -23.77 -11.78 -27.08
C GLY A 608 -23.40 -11.69 -25.60
N ALA A 609 -22.21 -12.17 -25.25
CA ALA A 609 -21.73 -12.15 -23.87
C ALA A 609 -21.56 -10.70 -23.38
N GLN A 610 -21.99 -10.40 -22.15
CA GLN A 610 -21.66 -9.11 -21.54
C GLN A 610 -20.18 -9.06 -21.13
N LYS A 611 -19.62 -10.23 -20.74
CA LYS A 611 -18.25 -10.32 -20.24
C LYS A 611 -17.45 -11.39 -20.96
N LEU A 612 -16.21 -11.05 -21.31
CA LEU A 612 -15.17 -12.00 -21.71
C LEU A 612 -14.00 -11.88 -20.74
N ILE A 613 -13.57 -12.99 -20.15
CA ILE A 613 -12.49 -13.03 -19.17
C ILE A 613 -11.35 -13.88 -19.75
N TYR A 614 -10.16 -13.30 -19.86
CA TYR A 614 -8.95 -14.05 -20.18
C TYR A 614 -8.10 -14.25 -18.92
N LEU A 615 -7.87 -15.51 -18.57
CA LEU A 615 -6.86 -15.88 -17.58
C LEU A 615 -5.50 -16.04 -18.27
N SER A 616 -4.54 -15.21 -17.87
CA SER A 616 -3.17 -15.18 -18.38
C SER A 616 -2.15 -15.48 -17.28
N ASP A 617 -0.87 -15.43 -17.63
CA ASP A 617 0.30 -15.46 -16.78
C ASP A 617 0.84 -14.06 -16.41
N VAL A 618 0.04 -13.02 -16.65
CA VAL A 618 0.34 -11.61 -16.32
C VAL A 618 -0.86 -10.99 -15.61
N PRO A 619 -0.63 -10.01 -14.70
CA PRO A 619 -1.70 -9.33 -13.95
C PRO A 619 -2.69 -8.56 -14.80
N GLY A 620 -2.30 -8.13 -16.01
CA GLY A 620 -3.16 -7.36 -16.92
C GLY A 620 -2.31 -6.55 -17.89
N ILE A 621 -2.82 -5.40 -18.30
CA ILE A 621 -2.10 -4.41 -19.12
C ILE A 621 -1.25 -3.54 -18.20
N LEU A 622 0.04 -3.48 -18.50
CA LEU A 622 1.01 -2.72 -17.72
C LEU A 622 1.48 -1.48 -18.48
N LYS A 623 1.67 -0.36 -17.78
CA LYS A 623 2.36 0.83 -18.27
C LYS A 623 3.42 1.24 -17.25
N ALA A 624 4.66 1.36 -17.70
CA ALA A 624 5.83 1.63 -16.84
C ALA A 624 5.98 0.67 -15.64
N GLY A 625 5.50 -0.57 -15.76
CA GLY A 625 5.54 -1.58 -14.69
C GLY A 625 4.32 -1.58 -13.75
N GLU A 626 3.41 -0.61 -13.90
CA GLU A 626 2.18 -0.51 -13.10
C GLU A 626 0.97 -1.05 -13.86
N LEU A 627 0.06 -1.72 -13.14
CA LEU A 627 -1.19 -2.27 -13.68
C LEU A 627 -2.19 -1.15 -13.97
N ILE A 628 -2.75 -1.14 -15.17
CA ILE A 628 -3.89 -0.29 -15.49
C ILE A 628 -5.17 -1.08 -15.20
N GLY A 629 -5.87 -0.70 -14.12
CA GLY A 629 -7.09 -1.38 -13.68
C GLY A 629 -8.31 -1.14 -14.57
N GLN A 630 -8.42 0.05 -15.17
CA GLN A 630 -9.58 0.43 -16.00
C GLN A 630 -9.14 1.10 -17.30
N LEU A 631 -9.71 0.66 -18.41
CA LEU A 631 -9.41 1.13 -19.76
C LEU A 631 -10.68 1.22 -20.61
N THR A 632 -10.75 2.18 -21.53
CA THR A 632 -11.68 2.14 -22.65
C THR A 632 -11.04 1.50 -23.88
N GLY A 633 -11.85 1.12 -24.86
CA GLY A 633 -11.33 0.72 -26.18
C GLY A 633 -10.47 1.81 -26.85
N ALA A 634 -10.72 3.10 -26.58
CA ALA A 634 -9.90 4.19 -27.08
C ALA A 634 -8.51 4.22 -26.39
N ASP A 635 -8.49 4.09 -25.06
CA ASP A 635 -7.23 4.03 -24.30
C ASP A 635 -6.38 2.84 -24.73
N LEU A 636 -7.01 1.68 -24.91
CA LEU A 636 -6.34 0.48 -25.38
C LEU A 636 -5.71 0.67 -26.78
N ARG A 637 -6.40 1.39 -27.68
CA ARG A 637 -5.87 1.72 -29.00
C ARG A 637 -4.67 2.66 -28.90
N ALA A 638 -4.75 3.70 -28.07
CA ALA A 638 -3.64 4.62 -27.84
C ALA A 638 -2.37 3.91 -27.32
N LEU A 639 -2.54 2.93 -26.41
CA LEU A 639 -1.43 2.13 -25.88
C LEU A 639 -0.81 1.16 -26.91
N ILE A 640 -1.56 0.79 -27.96
CA ILE A 640 -1.02 0.03 -29.09
C ILE A 640 -0.20 0.96 -30.00
N ASP A 641 -0.72 2.16 -30.25
CA ASP A 641 -0.16 3.13 -31.20
C ASP A 641 1.11 3.80 -30.64
N ASP A 642 1.17 4.08 -29.34
CA ASP A 642 2.35 4.64 -28.66
C ASP A 642 3.47 3.61 -28.40
N GLY A 643 3.22 2.34 -28.72
CA GLY A 643 4.18 1.25 -28.58
C GLY A 643 4.33 0.71 -27.16
N THR A 644 3.50 1.11 -26.20
CA THR A 644 3.48 0.55 -24.84
C THR A 644 3.16 -0.96 -24.87
N ILE A 645 2.18 -1.38 -25.67
CA ILE A 645 1.80 -2.79 -25.83
C ILE A 645 2.59 -3.44 -26.98
N LYS A 646 3.40 -4.46 -26.64
CA LYS A 646 4.29 -5.17 -27.58
C LYS A 646 4.04 -6.68 -27.59
N GLY A 647 4.60 -7.37 -28.59
CA GLY A 647 4.60 -8.83 -28.69
C GLY A 647 3.19 -9.45 -28.73
N GLY A 648 3.02 -10.62 -28.08
CA GLY A 648 1.74 -11.34 -28.04
C GLY A 648 0.57 -10.55 -27.41
N MET A 649 0.86 -9.59 -26.53
CA MET A 649 -0.15 -8.72 -25.94
C MET A 649 -0.77 -7.77 -26.98
N LYS A 650 -0.02 -7.39 -28.03
CA LYS A 650 -0.55 -6.56 -29.12
C LYS A 650 -1.62 -7.28 -29.94
N ALA A 651 -1.40 -8.57 -30.22
CA ALA A 651 -2.40 -9.40 -30.91
C ALA A 651 -3.66 -9.57 -30.05
N LYS A 652 -3.48 -9.82 -28.74
CA LYS A 652 -4.60 -9.93 -27.78
C LYS A 652 -5.38 -8.62 -27.66
N ALA A 653 -4.70 -7.47 -27.55
CA ALA A 653 -5.33 -6.16 -27.48
C ALA A 653 -6.13 -5.82 -28.75
N ARG A 654 -5.63 -6.16 -29.94
CA ARG A 654 -6.39 -6.02 -31.19
C ARG A 654 -7.63 -6.91 -31.22
N SER A 655 -7.52 -8.14 -30.73
CA SER A 655 -8.67 -9.05 -30.59
C SER A 655 -9.73 -8.48 -29.64
N ILE A 656 -9.31 -7.92 -28.50
CA ILE A 656 -10.20 -7.24 -27.55
C ILE A 656 -10.96 -6.09 -28.22
N LEU A 657 -10.28 -5.24 -28.98
CA LEU A 657 -10.94 -4.14 -29.71
C LEU A 657 -11.99 -4.65 -30.69
N LYS A 658 -11.73 -5.76 -31.39
CA LYS A 658 -12.70 -6.40 -32.30
C LYS A 658 -13.92 -6.91 -31.53
N VAL A 659 -13.70 -7.59 -30.40
CA VAL A 659 -14.75 -8.16 -29.55
C VAL A 659 -15.66 -7.08 -28.96
N LEU A 660 -15.08 -5.99 -28.45
CA LEU A 660 -15.83 -4.85 -27.93
C LEU A 660 -16.68 -4.18 -29.03
N SER A 661 -16.09 -3.97 -30.22
CA SER A 661 -16.80 -3.40 -31.38
C SER A 661 -17.94 -4.30 -31.88
N ALA A 662 -17.88 -5.59 -31.60
CA ALA A 662 -18.89 -6.58 -31.97
C ALA A 662 -20.01 -6.73 -30.90
N GLY A 663 -20.01 -5.92 -29.85
CA GLY A 663 -21.11 -5.83 -28.89
C GLY A 663 -20.89 -6.50 -27.53
N VAL A 664 -19.71 -7.06 -27.26
CA VAL A 664 -19.35 -7.51 -25.91
C VAL A 664 -19.06 -6.29 -25.04
N GLN A 665 -19.73 -6.17 -23.89
CA GLN A 665 -19.72 -4.93 -23.09
C GLN A 665 -18.38 -4.67 -22.42
N SER A 666 -17.72 -5.72 -21.92
CA SER A 666 -16.42 -5.59 -21.28
C SER A 666 -15.55 -6.83 -21.40
N VAL A 667 -14.23 -6.62 -21.49
CA VAL A 667 -13.22 -7.66 -21.44
C VAL A 667 -12.35 -7.50 -20.19
N HIS A 668 -12.04 -8.60 -19.52
CA HIS A 668 -11.19 -8.63 -18.33
C HIS A 668 -9.93 -9.45 -18.61
N LEU A 669 -8.77 -8.90 -18.27
CA LEU A 669 -7.48 -9.60 -18.33
C LEU A 669 -6.96 -9.82 -16.91
N LEU A 670 -6.83 -11.08 -16.49
CA LEU A 670 -6.48 -11.45 -15.11
C LEU A 670 -5.28 -12.38 -15.07
N ASP A 671 -4.53 -12.35 -13.96
CA ASP A 671 -3.53 -13.39 -13.65
C ASP A 671 -4.24 -14.65 -13.12
N GLY A 672 -4.22 -15.72 -13.91
CA GLY A 672 -4.80 -17.00 -13.53
C GLY A 672 -3.98 -17.80 -12.52
N ARG A 673 -2.82 -17.29 -12.07
CA ARG A 673 -2.02 -17.89 -10.99
C ARG A 673 -2.42 -17.37 -9.62
N VAL A 674 -3.16 -16.27 -9.57
CA VAL A 674 -3.68 -15.67 -8.33
C VAL A 674 -4.95 -16.43 -7.93
N PRO A 675 -5.01 -17.00 -6.70
CA PRO A 675 -6.21 -17.65 -6.19
C PRO A 675 -7.44 -16.73 -6.25
N HIS A 676 -8.58 -17.27 -6.69
CA HIS A 676 -9.86 -16.57 -6.73
C HIS A 676 -9.84 -15.24 -7.52
N SER A 677 -8.96 -15.11 -8.53
CA SER A 677 -8.81 -13.85 -9.28
C SER A 677 -10.08 -13.45 -10.04
N ILE A 678 -10.90 -14.41 -10.48
CA ILE A 678 -12.20 -14.11 -11.11
C ILE A 678 -13.17 -13.49 -10.09
N ILE A 679 -13.22 -14.04 -8.88
CA ILE A 679 -14.07 -13.50 -7.81
C ILE A 679 -13.57 -12.11 -7.40
N GLY A 680 -12.26 -11.95 -7.20
CA GLY A 680 -11.65 -10.65 -6.90
C GLY A 680 -11.95 -9.58 -7.96
N GLU A 681 -11.98 -9.97 -9.23
CA GLU A 681 -12.33 -9.06 -10.32
C GLU A 681 -13.81 -8.68 -10.33
N LEU A 682 -14.71 -9.63 -10.12
CA LEU A 682 -16.15 -9.41 -10.29
C LEU A 682 -16.83 -8.84 -9.03
N PHE A 683 -16.29 -9.08 -7.83
CA PHE A 683 -16.92 -8.70 -6.56
C PHE A 683 -16.25 -7.50 -5.88
N THR A 684 -15.51 -6.69 -6.64
CA THR A 684 -14.87 -5.47 -6.15
C THR A 684 -15.03 -4.31 -7.14
N ASP A 685 -15.00 -3.06 -6.65
CA ASP A 685 -15.16 -1.87 -7.50
C ASP A 685 -13.92 -1.59 -8.34
N ASN A 686 -12.74 -1.95 -7.83
CA ASN A 686 -11.46 -1.64 -8.47
C ASN A 686 -10.93 -2.78 -9.36
N GLY A 687 -11.47 -3.99 -9.22
CA GLY A 687 -10.94 -5.18 -9.88
C GLY A 687 -9.54 -5.56 -9.39
N VAL A 688 -9.01 -6.68 -9.90
CA VAL A 688 -7.65 -7.18 -9.62
C VAL A 688 -6.80 -7.30 -10.88
N GLY A 689 -7.38 -7.08 -12.05
CA GLY A 689 -6.67 -7.02 -13.32
C GLY A 689 -7.09 -5.83 -14.17
N SER A 690 -6.97 -5.94 -15.49
CA SER A 690 -7.40 -4.88 -16.42
C SER A 690 -8.82 -5.11 -16.90
N TRP A 691 -9.72 -4.20 -16.52
CA TRP A 691 -11.08 -4.12 -17.01
C TRP A 691 -11.17 -3.14 -18.19
N ILE A 692 -11.55 -3.66 -19.36
CA ILE A 692 -11.60 -2.89 -20.61
C ILE A 692 -13.06 -2.82 -21.06
N ARG A 693 -13.61 -1.62 -21.12
CA ARG A 693 -15.00 -1.37 -21.57
C ARG A 693 -15.05 -0.89 -23.02
N ALA A 694 -16.17 -1.21 -23.67
CA ALA A 694 -16.45 -0.81 -25.06
C ALA A 694 -16.33 0.69 -25.29
#